data_AF-A0AAD7EWS0-F1
#
_entry.id   AF-A0AAD7EWS0-F1
#
_cell.length_a   1.000
_cell.length_b   1.000
_cell.length_c   1.000
_cell.angle_alpha   90.00
_cell.angle_beta   90.00
_cell.angle_gamma   90.00
#
_symmetry.space_group_name_H-M   'P 1'
#
loop_
_entity.id
_entity.type
_entity.pdbx_description
1 polymer ?
#
loop_
_entity_poly.entity_id
_entity_poly.type
_entity_poly.pdbx_seq_one_letter_code
_entity_poly.pdbx_strand_id
1 'polypeptide(L)'
;MPPSLCNVSNAQKNQKIALAAAHGSEEALDRVDTILENASAAGNVTWAVPILPVFYANLDPAKIPSGAQLEETSTFAGGAVRLAFRSLSCFYRHTLTSVNKDTFPDLWPRLWSWIHFFDEYREVIQVEEVIGAHFLLMVSVCATDSWELIYSTPGFRRVVAAAWVATLQLDDPYLMTLGLDSLTACFNMLLETQCGDVAHAEEFIDGTGGCIVNLAQIVVAYITQVWSPRPADCPERGRTPALLGAVLDFVADIDTALGSDTMGRDGIGPFSTTLLHHGVIRALTLMAQFITHPGSGFANLPGQKTFQLLYKGYAFMDDTLSTAIGQLYIAEALQAGLLRVIVQSIVASKLNGALARICQMALPKCLLDYYDLRIVDAAFRDIEDMDELKDPAFLSAPEFEPWTNFSNLAHERIAIFKHYASKSPRLRGCDNAKCCKIADSALFKRCSSCRTAQYCSWECQRMDWRQGTHQKYCVSRNPLALGGSAPPLPSASSHTPSTYSGQMTRVRERQFMRALLTHDYHALKYNTILPEQVIFRGINPTCDPSFTLFDYTGSPGAARIEVQCALHSELMHRFHKNRFWCNAIARTLHSGGRIELHVMAVPEGRGTRYFLVPFYTQTGVVYDTLTEIAKRVDTDTIPMPELVAEFYRPGGPVFLVDSAIENYPTLLSTGVIGELAQNTSGISIILEHRYYGSSFPVSNLSADNMRLHTVDQALADTVDFVKTAEIPGHEGEDFAAPGRPWILYGVSVAGGNVSFTLKTDPDIIYGAISSSGIVQAFHGLPQFYYRVQQFGPQDCIASIENIVEKINTLLALKDAAAMVKLRTVFGLEDFLDIGDFGLTIAFPIGNALFYPVAGWQERNWDTALLLIQITAVDTVLASYTNNEPWKNPGNYADYIKRVVVPTCPAGHSLDSPECFGTHDPTVYTDVFDFSLTRTYV
;
A
#
# COMPACT_ATOMS: atom_id res chain seq x y z
N MET A 1 28.31 50.67 56.81
CA MET A 1 29.74 51.06 56.73
C MET A 1 30.45 50.54 57.98
N PRO A 2 31.74 50.12 57.94
CA PRO A 2 32.65 49.93 56.80
C PRO A 2 33.56 48.66 57.00
N PRO A 3 34.77 48.49 56.41
CA PRO A 3 35.17 48.42 55.00
C PRO A 3 36.18 47.27 54.65
N SER A 4 36.22 46.83 53.39
CA SER A 4 37.45 46.53 52.61
C SER A 4 37.00 46.17 51.17
N LEU A 5 37.03 47.02 50.14
CA LEU A 5 38.18 47.69 49.51
C LEU A 5 39.46 46.84 49.49
N CYS A 6 39.42 45.77 48.70
CA CYS A 6 40.52 45.25 47.88
C CYS A 6 39.85 44.47 46.74
N ASN A 7 39.59 45.04 45.56
CA ASN A 7 40.66 45.29 44.61
C ASN A 7 40.24 46.32 43.54
N VAL A 8 40.34 47.61 43.86
CA VAL A 8 40.43 48.65 42.82
C VAL A 8 41.68 48.39 41.94
N SER A 9 42.72 47.76 42.50
CA SER A 9 43.90 47.30 41.77
C SER A 9 43.59 46.23 40.72
N ASN A 10 42.75 45.22 41.03
CA ASN A 10 42.35 44.20 40.04
C ASN A 10 41.34 44.76 39.04
N ALA A 11 40.43 45.66 39.43
CA ALA A 11 39.52 46.29 38.47
C ALA A 11 40.28 47.15 37.45
N GLN A 12 41.22 48.00 37.90
CA GLN A 12 42.09 48.78 37.00
C GLN A 12 43.06 47.91 36.21
N LYS A 13 43.57 46.82 36.79
CA LYS A 13 44.43 45.84 36.10
C LYS A 13 43.65 45.08 35.02
N ASN A 14 42.43 44.64 35.32
CA ASN A 14 41.54 43.98 34.36
C ASN A 14 41.08 44.93 33.26
N GLN A 15 40.84 46.21 33.58
CA GLN A 15 40.53 47.24 32.58
C GLN A 15 41.73 47.51 31.65
N LYS A 16 42.96 47.54 32.18
CA LYS A 16 44.19 47.64 31.36
C LYS A 16 44.40 46.42 30.48
N ILE A 17 44.10 45.22 31.00
CA ILE A 17 44.17 43.96 30.24
C ILE A 17 43.11 43.96 29.13
N ALA A 18 41.87 44.35 29.42
CA ALA A 18 40.81 44.47 28.42
C ALA A 18 41.15 45.52 27.34
N LEU A 19 41.69 46.69 27.72
CA LEU A 19 42.12 47.70 26.75
C LEU A 19 43.28 47.19 25.87
N ALA A 20 44.25 46.48 26.46
CA ALA A 20 45.33 45.86 25.70
C ALA A 20 44.81 44.77 24.75
N ALA A 21 43.82 43.99 25.18
CA ALA A 21 43.15 42.99 24.35
C ALA A 21 42.38 43.65 23.18
N ALA A 22 41.69 44.77 23.42
CA ALA A 22 40.98 45.56 22.39
C ALA A 22 41.93 46.20 21.37
N HIS A 23 43.19 46.46 21.77
CA HIS A 23 44.24 46.94 20.88
C HIS A 23 45.00 45.80 20.16
N GLY A 24 44.57 44.55 20.34
CA GLY A 24 45.04 43.39 19.60
C GLY A 24 46.19 42.59 20.22
N SER A 25 46.39 42.69 21.54
CA SER A 25 47.32 41.80 22.25
C SER A 25 46.69 40.42 22.47
N GLU A 26 47.25 39.38 21.84
CA GLU A 26 46.83 37.98 22.01
C GLU A 26 47.02 37.52 23.48
N GLU A 27 48.15 37.85 24.12
CA GLU A 27 48.41 37.51 25.53
C GLU A 27 47.40 38.19 26.48
N ALA A 28 47.01 39.43 26.20
CA ALA A 28 46.00 40.11 26.99
C ALA A 28 44.61 39.48 26.82
N LEU A 29 44.29 38.98 25.63
CA LEU A 29 43.05 38.26 25.34
C LEU A 29 42.99 36.90 26.05
N ASP A 30 44.09 36.15 26.11
CA ASP A 30 44.16 34.90 26.88
C ASP A 30 43.94 35.15 28.38
N ARG A 31 44.45 36.28 28.88
CA ARG A 31 44.21 36.69 30.27
C ARG A 31 42.78 37.15 30.51
N VAL A 32 42.15 37.80 29.53
CA VAL A 32 40.71 38.09 29.56
C VAL A 32 39.95 36.78 29.71
N ASP A 33 40.23 35.79 28.87
CA ASP A 33 39.58 34.47 28.87
C ASP A 33 39.64 33.79 30.24
N THR A 34 40.83 33.72 30.86
CA THR A 34 41.01 33.18 32.22
C THR A 34 40.22 33.97 33.28
N ILE A 35 40.11 35.30 33.14
CA ILE A 35 39.32 36.12 34.06
C ILE A 35 37.83 35.75 33.96
N LEU A 36 37.34 35.55 32.74
CA LEU A 36 35.95 35.20 32.48
C LEU A 36 35.60 33.79 32.99
N GLU A 37 36.50 32.83 32.78
CA GLU A 37 36.35 31.46 33.27
C GLU A 37 36.23 31.41 34.81
N ASN A 38 37.12 32.12 35.52
CA ASN A 38 37.07 32.21 36.98
C ASN A 38 35.81 32.93 37.49
N ALA A 39 35.32 33.95 36.76
CA ALA A 39 34.10 34.67 37.11
C ALA A 39 32.85 33.78 36.92
N SER A 40 32.81 33.00 35.85
CA SER A 40 31.76 32.01 35.57
C SER A 40 31.71 30.92 36.64
N ALA A 41 32.87 30.38 37.05
CA ALA A 41 32.97 29.39 38.13
C ALA A 41 32.49 29.93 39.50
N ALA A 42 32.55 31.25 39.70
CA ALA A 42 32.06 31.92 40.90
C ALA A 42 30.57 32.29 40.87
N GLY A 43 29.82 31.93 39.81
CA GLY A 43 28.39 32.19 39.68
C GLY A 43 28.02 33.67 39.48
N ASN A 44 28.97 34.51 39.07
CA ASN A 44 28.79 35.95 38.95
C ASN A 44 28.48 36.28 37.47
N VAL A 45 27.23 36.61 37.12
CA VAL A 45 26.76 36.69 35.71
C VAL A 45 26.83 38.12 35.11
N THR A 46 27.26 39.12 35.89
CA THR A 46 27.15 40.56 35.53
C THR A 46 28.38 41.17 34.84
N TRP A 47 29.36 40.38 34.40
CA TRP A 47 30.64 40.88 33.87
C TRP A 47 30.67 41.10 32.35
N ALA A 48 29.63 40.68 31.60
CA ALA A 48 29.61 40.68 30.14
C ALA A 48 29.70 42.08 29.52
N VAL A 49 28.97 43.05 30.09
CA VAL A 49 28.85 44.41 29.52
C VAL A 49 30.19 45.18 29.50
N PRO A 50 31.02 45.16 30.56
CA PRO A 50 32.33 45.82 30.57
C PRO A 50 33.35 45.34 29.53
N ILE A 51 33.21 44.11 29.00
CA ILE A 51 34.21 43.50 28.12
C ILE A 51 33.82 43.50 26.64
N LEU A 52 32.57 43.84 26.33
CA LEU A 52 32.08 44.04 24.96
C LEU A 52 33.02 44.89 24.08
N PRO A 53 33.62 46.01 24.54
CA PRO A 53 34.51 46.81 23.71
C PRO A 53 35.71 46.05 23.13
N VAL A 54 36.18 44.99 23.82
CA VAL A 54 37.24 44.10 23.31
C VAL A 54 36.78 43.39 22.05
N PHE A 55 35.57 42.84 22.08
CA PHE A 55 34.98 42.14 20.95
C PHE A 55 34.58 43.09 19.83
N TYR A 56 34.02 44.27 20.13
CA TYR A 56 33.75 45.32 19.13
C TYR A 56 35.01 45.73 18.38
N ALA A 57 36.15 45.86 19.08
CA ALA A 57 37.40 46.24 18.47
C ALA A 57 38.05 45.10 17.68
N ASN A 58 38.08 43.88 18.23
CA ASN A 58 38.78 42.75 17.61
C ASN A 58 37.99 42.13 16.44
N LEU A 59 36.67 42.24 16.45
CA LEU A 59 35.77 41.67 15.45
C LEU A 59 35.18 42.72 14.51
N ASP A 60 35.86 43.85 14.34
CA ASP A 60 35.48 44.87 13.36
C ASP A 60 35.56 44.29 11.93
N PRO A 61 34.46 44.29 11.14
CA PRO A 61 34.47 43.80 9.76
C PRO A 61 35.50 44.50 8.87
N ALA A 62 35.88 45.75 9.17
CA ALA A 62 36.90 46.47 8.43
C ALA A 62 38.31 45.84 8.54
N LYS A 63 38.51 44.91 9.48
CA LYS A 63 39.77 44.18 9.69
C LYS A 63 39.83 42.85 8.92
N ILE A 64 38.76 42.47 8.22
CA ILE A 64 38.72 41.24 7.41
C ILE A 64 39.64 41.42 6.18
N PRO A 65 40.62 40.54 5.97
CA PRO A 65 41.49 40.62 4.80
C PRO A 65 40.75 40.19 3.52
N SER A 66 41.12 40.77 2.38
CA SER A 66 40.65 40.36 1.06
C SER A 66 41.27 39.03 0.61
N GLY A 67 40.61 38.30 -0.29
CA GLY A 67 41.11 37.01 -0.84
C GLY A 67 42.54 37.08 -1.39
N ALA A 68 42.89 38.17 -2.08
CA ALA A 68 44.25 38.40 -2.58
C ALA A 68 45.30 38.55 -1.46
N GLN A 69 44.93 39.11 -0.31
CA GLN A 69 45.83 39.25 0.85
C GLN A 69 46.07 37.92 1.57
N LEU A 70 45.19 36.94 1.41
CA LEU A 70 45.33 35.59 1.98
C LEU A 70 46.25 34.70 1.14
N GLU A 71 46.10 34.74 -0.19
CA GLU A 71 46.91 33.93 -1.12
C GLU A 71 48.40 34.31 -1.10
N GLU A 72 48.72 35.60 -0.92
CA GLU A 72 50.10 36.08 -0.90
C GLU A 72 50.91 35.64 0.33
N THR A 73 50.25 35.18 1.39
CA THR A 73 50.92 35.04 2.69
C THR A 73 51.26 33.61 3.11
N SER A 74 50.80 32.59 2.36
CA SER A 74 51.12 31.13 2.36
C SER A 74 51.54 30.41 3.67
N THR A 75 51.36 31.04 4.83
CA THR A 75 51.82 30.60 6.16
C THR A 75 51.03 31.35 7.22
N PHE A 76 49.76 31.00 7.47
CA PHE A 76 49.02 31.42 8.68
C PHE A 76 49.18 32.93 9.06
N ALA A 77 48.98 33.86 8.11
CA ALA A 77 49.64 35.17 8.17
C ALA A 77 48.70 36.39 8.06
N GLY A 78 47.96 36.61 9.15
CA GLY A 78 47.49 37.93 9.56
C GLY A 78 47.22 37.93 11.06
N GLY A 79 47.88 38.77 11.86
CA GLY A 79 47.62 38.87 13.31
C GLY A 79 46.13 39.14 13.61
N ALA A 80 45.44 39.82 12.70
CA ALA A 80 43.99 40.04 12.76
C ALA A 80 43.17 38.75 12.68
N VAL A 81 43.54 37.77 11.85
CA VAL A 81 42.81 36.50 11.68
C VAL A 81 42.90 35.64 12.94
N ARG A 82 44.12 35.50 13.51
CA ARG A 82 44.33 34.80 14.79
C ARG A 82 43.59 35.48 15.94
N LEU A 83 43.71 36.81 16.02
CA LEU A 83 43.08 37.60 17.08
C LEU A 83 41.56 37.54 16.98
N ALA A 84 40.99 37.60 15.78
CA ALA A 84 39.56 37.46 15.55
C ALA A 84 39.07 36.06 15.95
N PHE A 85 39.78 35.00 15.55
CA PHE A 85 39.44 33.63 15.94
C PHE A 85 39.42 33.46 17.46
N ARG A 86 40.50 33.86 18.15
CA ARG A 86 40.59 33.82 19.62
C ARG A 86 39.50 34.67 20.29
N SER A 87 39.18 35.82 19.70
CA SER A 87 38.14 36.72 20.24
C SER A 87 36.75 36.11 20.10
N LEU A 88 36.46 35.43 18.98
CA LEU A 88 35.21 34.67 18.81
C LEU A 88 35.12 33.51 19.81
N SER A 89 36.19 32.73 20.00
CA SER A 89 36.22 31.63 20.98
C SER A 89 36.02 32.11 22.42
N CYS A 90 36.63 33.24 22.79
CA CYS A 90 36.49 33.85 24.11
C CYS A 90 35.07 34.41 24.34
N PHE A 91 34.54 35.15 23.36
CA PHE A 91 33.18 35.70 23.38
C PHE A 91 32.14 34.58 23.58
N TYR A 92 32.31 33.50 22.82
CA TYR A 92 31.43 32.34 22.86
C TYR A 92 31.44 31.65 24.23
N ARG A 93 32.62 31.29 24.76
CA ARG A 93 32.74 30.43 25.96
C ARG A 93 32.13 31.06 27.20
N HIS A 94 32.07 32.38 27.25
CA HIS A 94 31.79 33.07 28.49
C HIS A 94 30.72 34.16 28.36
N THR A 95 30.63 34.90 27.25
CA THR A 95 29.86 36.15 27.17
C THR A 95 28.46 35.98 26.59
N LEU A 96 28.25 35.01 25.69
CA LEU A 96 27.04 34.93 24.87
C LEU A 96 25.72 34.77 25.65
N THR A 97 25.70 33.97 26.70
CA THR A 97 24.51 33.74 27.55
C THR A 97 24.17 34.91 28.49
N SER A 98 25.00 35.94 28.53
CA SER A 98 24.87 37.09 29.43
C SER A 98 24.71 38.44 28.69
N VAL A 99 24.73 38.42 27.36
CA VAL A 99 24.37 39.58 26.52
C VAL A 99 22.84 39.67 26.44
N ASN A 100 22.28 40.86 26.74
CA ASN A 100 20.83 41.07 26.68
C ASN A 100 20.31 41.20 25.23
N LYS A 101 18.99 41.06 25.07
CA LYS A 101 18.29 41.14 23.77
C LYS A 101 18.53 42.44 23.00
N ASP A 102 18.84 43.54 23.69
CA ASP A 102 19.02 44.86 23.05
C ASP A 102 20.43 45.05 22.45
N THR A 103 21.44 44.35 22.98
CA THR A 103 22.84 44.54 22.56
C THR A 103 23.26 43.55 21.47
N PHE A 104 22.66 42.36 21.44
CA PHE A 104 23.03 41.31 20.50
C PHE A 104 22.80 41.69 19.02
N PRO A 105 21.70 42.36 18.63
CA PRO A 105 21.48 42.77 17.24
C PRO A 105 22.55 43.70 16.66
N ASP A 106 23.19 44.55 17.48
CA ASP A 106 24.30 45.43 17.04
C ASP A 106 25.62 44.66 16.88
N LEU A 107 25.81 43.62 17.67
CA LEU A 107 27.02 42.80 17.65
C LEU A 107 26.99 41.72 16.56
N TRP A 108 25.80 41.20 16.22
CA TRP A 108 25.63 40.11 15.27
C TRP A 108 26.27 40.36 13.89
N PRO A 109 26.12 41.53 13.22
CA PRO A 109 26.78 41.78 11.94
C PRO A 109 28.31 41.65 11.99
N ARG A 110 28.92 41.98 13.15
CA ARG A 110 30.36 41.88 13.38
C ARG A 110 30.80 40.43 13.53
N LEU A 111 30.05 39.67 14.34
CA LEU A 111 30.25 38.24 14.53
C LEU A 111 30.09 37.50 13.20
N TRP A 112 28.99 37.75 12.49
CA TRP A 112 28.64 37.08 11.24
C TRP A 112 29.67 37.33 10.14
N SER A 113 30.18 38.56 9.99
CA SER A 113 31.17 38.89 8.96
C SER A 113 32.44 38.03 9.11
N TRP A 114 32.90 37.83 10.35
CA TRP A 114 34.06 36.97 10.62
C TRP A 114 33.73 35.47 10.50
N ILE A 115 32.56 35.03 10.96
CA ILE A 115 32.11 33.64 10.80
C ILE A 115 32.03 33.24 9.33
N HIS A 116 31.40 34.07 8.49
CA HIS A 116 31.31 33.86 7.04
C HIS A 116 32.71 33.82 6.40
N PHE A 117 33.59 34.74 6.78
CA PHE A 117 34.97 34.77 6.31
C PHE A 117 35.73 33.47 6.65
N PHE A 118 35.60 32.97 7.88
CA PHE A 118 36.29 31.74 8.27
C PHE A 118 35.74 30.50 7.56
N ASP A 119 34.44 30.43 7.26
CA ASP A 119 33.88 29.36 6.43
C ASP A 119 34.39 29.43 4.98
N GLU A 120 34.32 30.60 4.36
CA GLU A 120 34.70 30.82 2.95
C GLU A 120 36.17 30.43 2.68
N TYR A 121 37.07 30.73 3.61
CA TYR A 121 38.52 30.51 3.45
C TYR A 121 39.05 29.31 4.27
N ARG A 122 38.18 28.44 4.78
CA ARG A 122 38.57 27.35 5.70
C ARG A 122 39.69 26.43 5.19
N GLU A 123 39.73 26.15 3.88
CA GLU A 123 40.75 25.28 3.26
C GLU A 123 42.13 25.95 3.22
N VAL A 124 42.16 27.28 3.12
CA VAL A 124 43.38 28.08 3.01
C VAL A 124 43.98 28.37 4.38
N ILE A 125 43.14 28.58 5.41
CA ILE A 125 43.59 29.06 6.72
C ILE A 125 44.27 27.92 7.54
N GLN A 126 44.09 26.64 7.19
CA GLN A 126 44.76 25.46 7.81
C GLN A 126 44.89 25.52 9.35
N VAL A 127 43.89 26.06 10.04
CA VAL A 127 43.90 26.07 11.50
C VAL A 127 43.52 24.67 11.94
N GLU A 128 44.48 23.90 12.43
CA GLU A 128 44.35 22.51 12.94
C GLU A 128 43.23 22.32 14.00
N GLU A 129 42.52 23.37 14.42
CA GLU A 129 41.52 23.40 15.49
C GLU A 129 40.18 24.12 15.12
N VAL A 130 40.03 24.63 13.89
CA VAL A 130 38.87 25.46 13.50
C VAL A 130 37.52 24.71 13.51
N ILE A 131 37.56 23.39 13.41
CA ILE A 131 36.38 22.52 13.46
C ILE A 131 35.80 22.45 14.88
N GLY A 132 36.59 22.61 15.95
CA GLY A 132 36.06 22.60 17.32
C GLY A 132 35.41 23.93 17.73
N ALA A 133 35.91 25.05 17.20
CA ALA A 133 35.48 26.39 17.62
C ALA A 133 34.25 26.92 16.85
N HIS A 134 34.17 26.69 15.53
CA HIS A 134 32.96 27.04 14.74
C HIS A 134 31.73 26.29 15.25
N PHE A 135 31.97 25.05 15.62
CA PHE A 135 30.99 24.12 16.12
C PHE A 135 30.29 24.60 17.38
N LEU A 136 31.12 24.99 18.34
CA LEU A 136 30.69 25.58 19.58
C LEU A 136 29.99 26.91 19.27
N LEU A 137 30.60 27.83 18.51
CA LEU A 137 30.03 29.13 18.10
C LEU A 137 28.58 29.04 17.62
N MET A 138 28.23 28.08 16.75
CA MET A 138 26.89 27.98 16.17
C MET A 138 25.80 27.64 17.21
N VAL A 139 26.11 26.80 18.20
CA VAL A 139 25.13 26.26 19.14
C VAL A 139 24.62 27.30 20.12
N SER A 140 25.54 28.07 20.67
CA SER A 140 25.16 29.04 21.69
C SER A 140 24.63 30.34 21.07
N VAL A 141 24.86 30.58 19.77
CA VAL A 141 24.22 31.67 19.01
C VAL A 141 22.71 31.40 18.89
N CYS A 142 22.34 30.15 18.65
CA CYS A 142 20.95 29.73 18.64
C CYS A 142 20.30 29.87 20.02
N ALA A 143 21.03 29.68 21.13
CA ALA A 143 20.50 29.83 22.49
C ALA A 143 20.21 31.28 22.96
N THR A 144 20.23 32.28 22.06
CA THR A 144 19.94 33.69 22.38
C THR A 144 18.47 34.04 22.12
N ASP A 145 17.94 35.03 22.84
CA ASP A 145 16.60 35.60 22.60
C ASP A 145 16.47 36.37 21.25
N SER A 146 17.49 36.29 20.38
CA SER A 146 17.62 36.97 19.09
C SER A 146 17.73 36.01 17.90
N TRP A 147 17.29 34.76 18.06
CA TRP A 147 17.41 33.70 17.04
C TRP A 147 16.78 34.06 15.68
N GLU A 148 15.73 34.90 15.62
CA GLU A 148 15.09 35.34 14.38
C GLU A 148 16.05 36.10 13.45
N LEU A 149 16.91 36.95 14.02
CA LEU A 149 17.93 37.70 13.27
C LEU A 149 18.97 36.77 12.66
N ILE A 150 19.41 35.78 13.44
CA ILE A 150 20.41 34.79 13.03
C ILE A 150 19.84 33.93 11.90
N TYR A 151 18.61 33.43 12.07
CA TYR A 151 17.93 32.57 11.10
C TYR A 151 17.68 33.25 9.74
N SER A 152 17.33 34.54 9.77
CA SER A 152 17.10 35.33 8.56
C SER A 152 18.40 35.84 7.91
N THR A 153 19.56 35.55 8.49
CA THR A 153 20.85 35.99 7.93
C THR A 153 21.23 35.12 6.72
N PRO A 154 21.40 35.71 5.52
CA PRO A 154 21.79 34.97 4.32
C PRO A 154 23.15 34.28 4.49
N GLY A 155 23.25 33.03 4.02
CA GLY A 155 24.46 32.20 4.12
C GLY A 155 24.61 31.46 5.46
N PHE A 156 23.74 31.71 6.44
CA PHE A 156 23.82 31.03 7.75
C PHE A 156 23.68 29.52 7.62
N ARG A 157 22.73 29.01 6.82
CA ARG A 157 22.51 27.56 6.67
C ARG A 157 23.64 26.87 5.93
N ARG A 158 24.25 27.57 4.97
CA ARG A 158 25.46 27.12 4.28
C ARG A 158 26.58 26.85 5.28
N VAL A 159 26.84 27.80 6.19
CA VAL A 159 27.88 27.65 7.22
C VAL A 159 27.55 26.51 8.19
N VAL A 160 26.27 26.34 8.58
CA VAL A 160 25.83 25.18 9.39
C VAL A 160 26.12 23.86 8.67
N ALA A 161 25.74 23.76 7.40
CA ALA A 161 25.93 22.57 6.58
C ALA A 161 27.42 22.23 6.38
N ALA A 162 28.24 23.25 6.15
CA ALA A 162 29.69 23.17 6.08
C ALA A 162 30.31 22.64 7.37
N ALA A 163 29.88 23.15 8.53
CA ALA A 163 30.30 22.66 9.83
C ALA A 163 29.93 21.18 10.03
N TRP A 164 28.80 20.74 9.48
CA TRP A 164 28.37 19.34 9.52
C TRP A 164 29.32 18.40 8.78
N VAL A 165 29.73 18.78 7.57
CA VAL A 165 30.73 18.05 6.79
C VAL A 165 32.04 17.96 7.56
N ALA A 166 32.51 19.08 8.10
CA ALA A 166 33.78 19.14 8.82
C ALA A 166 33.78 18.26 10.07
N THR A 167 32.68 18.23 10.82
CA THR A 167 32.58 17.41 12.05
C THR A 167 32.58 15.92 11.76
N LEU A 168 31.92 15.46 10.69
CA LEU A 168 31.91 14.05 10.30
C LEU A 168 33.28 13.55 9.79
N GLN A 169 34.19 14.47 9.48
CA GLN A 169 35.55 14.19 9.00
C GLN A 169 36.60 14.26 10.12
N LEU A 170 36.20 14.52 11.37
CA LEU A 170 37.14 14.54 12.50
C LEU A 170 37.68 13.13 12.82
N ASP A 171 39.00 13.01 12.89
CA ASP A 171 39.67 11.75 13.27
C ASP A 171 39.49 11.40 14.76
N ASP A 172 39.31 12.42 15.62
CA ASP A 172 39.11 12.24 17.07
C ASP A 172 37.63 11.90 17.37
N PRO A 173 37.32 10.68 17.86
CA PRO A 173 35.94 10.26 18.11
C PRO A 173 35.22 11.06 19.21
N TYR A 174 35.97 11.62 20.17
CA TYR A 174 35.43 12.44 21.25
C TYR A 174 35.04 13.82 20.74
N LEU A 175 35.92 14.47 19.96
CA LEU A 175 35.62 15.76 19.34
C LEU A 175 34.53 15.65 18.28
N MET A 176 34.54 14.58 17.48
CA MET A 176 33.47 14.26 16.55
C MET A 176 32.13 14.15 17.28
N THR A 177 32.10 13.45 18.42
CA THR A 177 30.88 13.26 19.22
C THR A 177 30.36 14.57 19.83
N LEU A 178 31.22 15.33 20.51
CA LEU A 178 30.87 16.64 21.08
C LEU A 178 30.44 17.62 20.00
N GLY A 179 31.07 17.48 18.83
CA GLY A 179 30.58 17.86 17.53
C GLY A 179 29.12 17.45 17.38
N LEU A 180 28.79 16.31 16.82
CA LEU A 180 27.41 15.90 16.50
C LEU A 180 26.32 16.33 17.53
N ASP A 181 26.60 16.23 18.84
CA ASP A 181 25.75 16.71 19.95
C ASP A 181 25.38 18.22 19.93
N SER A 182 26.26 19.09 19.46
CA SER A 182 25.98 20.53 19.41
C SER A 182 25.32 20.93 18.07
N LEU A 183 25.70 20.35 16.92
CA LEU A 183 24.94 20.55 15.65
C LEU A 183 23.49 20.12 15.81
N THR A 184 23.26 19.03 16.53
CA THR A 184 21.93 18.58 16.99
C THR A 184 21.09 19.70 17.58
N ALA A 185 21.66 20.53 18.44
CA ALA A 185 20.96 21.63 19.08
C ALA A 185 20.64 22.75 18.08
N CYS A 186 21.55 23.05 17.15
CA CYS A 186 21.28 23.98 16.04
C CYS A 186 20.13 23.48 15.15
N PHE A 187 20.11 22.19 14.79
CA PHE A 187 19.06 21.60 13.96
C PHE A 187 17.67 21.71 14.60
N ASN A 188 17.54 21.38 15.89
CA ASN A 188 16.27 21.51 16.60
C ASN A 188 15.73 22.95 16.52
N MET A 189 16.61 23.95 16.62
CA MET A 189 16.22 25.36 16.53
C MET A 189 15.93 25.83 15.10
N LEU A 190 16.66 25.32 14.11
CA LEU A 190 16.40 25.60 12.70
C LEU A 190 15.03 25.07 12.23
N LEU A 191 14.49 24.03 12.88
CA LEU A 191 13.25 23.37 12.47
C LEU A 191 11.99 23.93 13.12
N GLU A 192 12.11 24.63 14.25
CA GLU A 192 10.99 25.39 14.85
C GLU A 192 10.53 26.56 13.94
N THR A 193 11.25 26.84 12.86
CA THR A 193 11.08 28.03 12.02
C THR A 193 10.74 27.72 10.54
N GLN A 194 10.55 26.44 10.20
CA GLN A 194 10.17 25.87 8.88
C GLN A 194 11.13 26.22 7.72
N CYS A 195 11.77 25.20 7.13
CA CYS A 195 12.68 25.34 5.97
C CYS A 195 11.96 25.26 4.60
N GLY A 196 10.74 25.77 4.48
CA GLY A 196 9.92 25.65 3.26
C GLY A 196 10.32 26.55 2.08
N ASP A 197 11.49 27.19 2.09
CA ASP A 197 11.97 28.09 1.03
C ASP A 197 13.10 27.43 0.21
N VAL A 198 13.02 27.54 -1.11
CA VAL A 198 14.03 27.04 -2.07
C VAL A 198 15.41 27.63 -1.77
N ALA A 199 15.47 28.92 -1.43
CA ALA A 199 16.74 29.58 -1.11
C ALA A 199 17.42 28.97 0.12
N HIS A 200 16.63 28.55 1.11
CA HIS A 200 17.15 27.87 2.30
C HIS A 200 17.69 26.47 1.97
N ALA A 201 17.01 25.71 1.10
CA ALA A 201 17.47 24.40 0.66
C ALA A 201 18.77 24.50 -0.16
N GLU A 202 18.89 25.52 -1.02
CA GLU A 202 20.10 25.77 -1.81
C GLU A 202 21.31 26.09 -0.91
N GLU A 203 21.14 26.86 0.17
CA GLU A 203 22.22 27.10 1.14
C GLU A 203 22.75 25.80 1.78
N PHE A 204 21.86 24.87 2.16
CA PHE A 204 22.27 23.57 2.71
C PHE A 204 22.99 22.70 1.65
N ILE A 205 22.51 22.70 0.41
CA ILE A 205 23.15 21.98 -0.69
C ILE A 205 24.54 22.55 -0.96
N ASP A 206 24.67 23.87 -1.03
CA ASP A 206 25.95 24.55 -1.26
C ASP A 206 26.96 24.25 -0.14
N GLY A 207 26.55 24.38 1.12
CA GLY A 207 27.42 24.12 2.27
C GLY A 207 27.89 22.66 2.40
N THR A 208 27.16 21.70 1.82
CA THR A 208 27.57 20.29 1.78
C THR A 208 28.42 19.90 0.55
N GLY A 209 28.63 20.80 -0.41
CA GLY A 209 29.43 20.55 -1.60
C GLY A 209 28.72 20.82 -2.94
N GLY A 210 27.59 21.53 -2.93
CA GLY A 210 26.91 22.02 -4.13
C GLY A 210 26.05 20.98 -4.85
N CYS A 211 25.87 19.78 -4.29
CA CYS A 211 24.98 18.76 -4.86
C CYS A 211 24.15 18.06 -3.77
N ILE A 212 22.90 17.78 -4.10
CA ILE A 212 21.94 17.06 -3.25
C ILE A 212 22.45 15.68 -2.78
N VAL A 213 23.32 15.04 -3.58
CA VAL A 213 23.97 13.76 -3.24
C VAL A 213 24.90 13.91 -2.04
N ASN A 214 25.66 15.00 -1.97
CA ASN A 214 26.54 15.26 -0.84
C ASN A 214 25.71 15.46 0.43
N LEU A 215 24.65 16.27 0.36
CA LEU A 215 23.73 16.46 1.49
C LEU A 215 23.15 15.11 1.98
N ALA A 216 22.74 14.23 1.06
CA ALA A 216 22.20 12.92 1.41
C ALA A 216 23.23 12.03 2.11
N GLN A 217 24.47 11.99 1.61
CA GLN A 217 25.56 11.24 2.24
C GLN A 217 25.87 11.73 3.65
N ILE A 218 25.88 13.05 3.85
CA ILE A 218 26.08 13.68 5.16
C ILE A 218 24.96 13.29 6.13
N VAL A 219 23.69 13.35 5.71
CA VAL A 219 22.55 12.92 6.54
C VAL A 219 22.63 11.44 6.91
N VAL A 220 22.97 10.55 5.96
CA VAL A 220 23.09 9.11 6.26
C VAL A 220 24.28 8.82 7.19
N ALA A 221 25.43 9.46 6.94
CA ALA A 221 26.60 9.35 7.79
C ALA A 221 26.31 9.83 9.21
N TYR A 222 25.58 10.94 9.34
CA TYR A 222 25.13 11.47 10.61
C TYR A 222 24.28 10.48 11.40
N ILE A 223 23.20 9.96 10.80
CA ILE A 223 22.32 8.97 11.45
C ILE A 223 23.15 7.75 11.89
N THR A 224 24.04 7.28 11.03
CA THR A 224 24.86 6.10 11.33
C THR A 224 25.83 6.36 12.49
N GLN A 225 26.53 7.48 12.50
CA GLN A 225 27.56 7.78 13.50
C GLN A 225 26.97 8.15 14.87
N VAL A 226 25.88 8.94 14.91
CA VAL A 226 25.22 9.33 16.18
C VAL A 226 24.79 8.10 16.97
N TRP A 227 24.30 7.06 16.30
CA TRP A 227 23.74 5.86 16.89
C TRP A 227 24.71 4.65 16.92
N SER A 228 25.98 4.86 16.60
CA SER A 228 27.03 3.84 16.74
C SER A 228 27.57 3.73 18.18
N PRO A 229 28.07 2.57 18.65
CA PRO A 229 28.65 2.45 20.00
C PRO A 229 29.77 3.50 20.26
N ARG A 230 29.73 4.19 21.42
CA ARG A 230 30.72 5.20 21.83
C ARG A 230 31.79 4.62 22.78
N PRO A 231 33.00 5.21 22.85
CA PRO A 231 33.98 4.89 23.90
C PRO A 231 33.41 5.13 25.31
N ALA A 232 33.84 4.34 26.29
CA ALA A 232 33.29 4.35 27.66
C ALA A 232 33.40 5.70 28.39
N ASP A 233 34.39 6.53 28.04
CA ASP A 233 34.68 7.82 28.69
C ASP A 233 33.94 9.00 28.02
N CYS A 234 33.14 8.74 26.98
CA CYS A 234 32.44 9.78 26.23
C CYS A 234 31.05 10.04 26.84
N PRO A 235 30.65 11.30 27.08
CA PRO A 235 29.32 11.60 27.61
C PRO A 235 28.20 11.13 26.65
N GLU A 236 27.12 10.58 27.21
CA GLU A 236 25.89 10.21 26.47
C GLU A 236 25.01 11.43 26.09
N ARG A 237 25.55 12.66 26.19
CA ARG A 237 24.82 13.88 25.79
C ARG A 237 24.57 13.87 24.28
N GLY A 238 23.63 14.70 23.81
CA GLY A 238 23.28 14.89 22.39
C GLY A 238 22.55 13.75 21.68
N ARG A 239 22.53 12.51 22.22
CA ARG A 239 21.57 11.46 21.82
C ARG A 239 20.19 11.75 22.36
N THR A 240 19.59 12.82 21.88
CA THR A 240 18.24 13.18 22.28
C THR A 240 17.24 12.62 21.29
N PRO A 241 16.11 12.14 21.80
CA PRO A 241 15.00 11.79 20.96
C PRO A 241 14.64 12.83 19.89
N ALA A 242 14.35 14.06 20.29
CA ALA A 242 13.86 15.13 19.42
C ALA A 242 14.67 15.31 18.11
N LEU A 243 15.97 15.02 18.14
CA LEU A 243 16.90 15.15 17.04
C LEU A 243 16.58 14.31 15.80
N LEU A 244 16.21 13.03 15.96
CA LEU A 244 15.89 12.20 14.79
C LEU A 244 14.63 12.70 14.11
N GLY A 245 13.64 13.10 14.92
CA GLY A 245 12.43 13.71 14.40
C GLY A 245 12.75 14.99 13.63
N ALA A 246 13.65 15.81 14.17
CA ALA A 246 14.16 16.98 13.50
C ALA A 246 14.87 16.65 12.16
N VAL A 247 15.76 15.66 12.12
CA VAL A 247 16.43 15.27 10.86
C VAL A 247 15.42 14.81 9.81
N LEU A 248 14.38 14.08 10.20
CA LEU A 248 13.36 13.63 9.25
C LEU A 248 12.40 14.75 8.82
N ASP A 249 12.10 15.70 9.71
CA ASP A 249 11.38 16.94 9.35
C ASP A 249 12.21 17.78 8.38
N PHE A 250 13.53 17.87 8.59
CA PHE A 250 14.46 18.49 7.64
C PHE A 250 14.45 17.81 6.27
N VAL A 251 14.43 16.48 6.22
CA VAL A 251 14.31 15.73 4.95
C VAL A 251 13.02 16.11 4.23
N ALA A 252 11.90 16.18 4.96
CA ALA A 252 10.60 16.56 4.39
C ALA A 252 10.57 18.03 3.92
N ASP A 253 11.18 18.95 4.66
CA ASP A 253 11.29 20.36 4.28
C ASP A 253 12.14 20.53 3.01
N ILE A 254 13.28 19.84 2.89
CA ILE A 254 14.12 19.87 1.69
C ILE A 254 13.38 19.25 0.49
N ASP A 255 12.67 18.14 0.66
CA ASP A 255 11.84 17.58 -0.40
C ASP A 255 10.71 18.53 -0.82
N THR A 256 10.12 19.26 0.14
CA THR A 256 9.07 20.25 -0.14
C THR A 256 9.63 21.45 -0.91
N ALA A 257 10.77 21.98 -0.48
CA ALA A 257 11.46 23.09 -1.13
C ALA A 257 11.90 22.73 -2.56
N LEU A 258 12.50 21.55 -2.75
CA LEU A 258 13.00 21.09 -4.05
C LEU A 258 11.90 20.46 -4.94
N GLY A 259 10.73 20.19 -4.39
CA GLY A 259 9.67 19.39 -5.01
C GLY A 259 8.50 20.15 -5.62
N SER A 260 8.49 21.50 -5.60
CA SER A 260 7.36 22.32 -6.06
C SER A 260 6.96 22.13 -7.53
N ASP A 261 7.87 21.63 -8.38
CA ASP A 261 7.60 21.31 -9.80
C ASP A 261 7.86 19.83 -10.17
N THR A 262 8.42 19.02 -9.26
CA THR A 262 8.80 17.63 -9.54
C THR A 262 8.67 16.75 -8.30
N MET A 263 7.47 16.62 -7.73
CA MET A 263 7.19 15.39 -6.99
C MET A 263 7.40 14.23 -7.97
N GLY A 264 8.45 13.47 -7.70
CA GLY A 264 8.91 12.41 -8.56
C GLY A 264 7.77 11.45 -8.84
N ARG A 265 7.88 10.80 -9.99
CA ARG A 265 6.92 9.84 -10.52
C ARG A 265 6.49 8.86 -9.38
N ASP A 266 7.36 8.50 -8.42
CA ASP A 266 7.15 7.52 -7.33
C ASP A 266 6.49 8.04 -6.04
N GLY A 267 6.05 9.30 -5.97
CA GLY A 267 5.44 9.87 -4.75
C GLY A 267 6.43 10.17 -3.62
N ILE A 268 7.73 10.04 -3.89
CA ILE A 268 8.84 10.40 -3.01
C ILE A 268 9.55 11.62 -3.61
N GLY A 269 9.94 12.57 -2.78
CA GLY A 269 10.70 13.73 -3.22
C GLY A 269 12.13 13.39 -3.71
N PRO A 270 12.77 14.33 -4.43
CA PRO A 270 14.09 14.11 -5.02
C PRO A 270 15.18 13.85 -3.97
N PHE A 271 15.09 14.46 -2.79
CA PHE A 271 16.04 14.27 -1.70
C PHE A 271 15.85 12.92 -1.04
N SER A 272 14.62 12.53 -0.71
CA SER A 272 14.33 11.18 -0.19
C SER A 272 14.73 10.06 -1.16
N THR A 273 14.53 10.26 -2.46
CA THR A 273 15.03 9.31 -3.48
C THR A 273 16.56 9.20 -3.44
N THR A 274 17.26 10.32 -3.30
CA THR A 274 18.71 10.36 -3.19
C THR A 274 19.20 9.67 -1.91
N LEU A 275 18.50 9.85 -0.79
CA LEU A 275 18.78 9.17 0.49
C LEU A 275 18.63 7.65 0.38
N LEU A 276 17.63 7.16 -0.35
CA LEU A 276 17.47 5.71 -0.61
C LEU A 276 18.69 5.12 -1.30
N HIS A 277 19.21 5.79 -2.33
CA HIS A 277 20.42 5.37 -3.04
C HIS A 277 21.68 5.37 -2.18
N HIS A 278 21.68 6.03 -1.02
CA HIS A 278 22.83 6.17 -0.14
C HIS A 278 22.69 5.44 1.19
N GLY A 279 21.73 4.50 1.33
CA GLY A 279 21.68 3.58 2.46
C GLY A 279 20.94 4.11 3.70
N VAL A 280 20.05 5.09 3.53
CA VAL A 280 19.25 5.63 4.65
C VAL A 280 18.43 4.54 5.36
N ILE A 281 17.90 3.55 4.62
CA ILE A 281 17.10 2.46 5.18
C ILE A 281 17.92 1.59 6.13
N ARG A 282 19.15 1.27 5.76
CA ARG A 282 20.09 0.55 6.62
C ARG A 282 20.48 1.37 7.84
N ALA A 283 20.77 2.66 7.66
CA ALA A 283 21.11 3.55 8.77
C ALA A 283 19.97 3.63 9.80
N LEU A 284 18.72 3.81 9.34
CA LEU A 284 17.53 3.82 10.19
C LEU A 284 17.30 2.47 10.88
N THR A 285 17.51 1.35 10.18
CA THR A 285 17.35 0.00 10.75
C THR A 285 18.38 -0.27 11.86
N LEU A 286 19.65 0.06 11.62
CA LEU A 286 20.73 -0.13 12.62
C LEU A 286 20.53 0.77 13.84
N MET A 287 20.12 2.02 13.62
CA MET A 287 19.75 2.92 14.70
C MET A 287 18.59 2.36 15.52
N ALA A 288 17.52 1.91 14.87
CA ALA A 288 16.37 1.35 15.55
C ALA A 288 16.77 0.13 16.38
N GLN A 289 17.61 -0.74 15.84
CA GLN A 289 18.16 -1.89 16.55
C GLN A 289 18.96 -1.48 17.79
N PHE A 290 19.77 -0.41 17.72
CA PHE A 290 20.52 0.10 18.88
C PHE A 290 19.57 0.62 19.97
N ILE A 291 18.53 1.38 19.59
CA ILE A 291 17.56 1.96 20.52
C ILE A 291 16.71 0.89 21.21
N THR A 292 16.27 -0.13 20.46
CA THR A 292 15.39 -1.19 20.98
C THR A 292 16.14 -2.30 21.71
N HIS A 293 17.47 -2.30 21.69
CA HIS A 293 18.26 -3.32 22.36
C HIS A 293 18.04 -3.28 23.89
N PRO A 294 17.71 -4.41 24.57
CA PRO A 294 17.42 -4.42 26.01
C PRO A 294 18.56 -3.94 26.91
N GLY A 295 19.81 -4.11 26.45
CA GLY A 295 21.01 -3.60 27.14
C GLY A 295 21.32 -2.12 26.87
N SER A 296 20.51 -1.42 26.06
CA SER A 296 20.68 0.01 25.85
C SER A 296 20.10 0.81 27.03
N GLY A 297 20.73 1.94 27.37
CA GLY A 297 20.17 2.89 28.33
C GLY A 297 18.84 3.51 27.88
N PHE A 298 18.44 3.29 26.62
CA PHE A 298 17.26 3.89 25.98
C PHE A 298 16.00 3.01 26.06
N ALA A 299 16.15 1.68 26.18
CA ALA A 299 15.04 0.73 26.23
C ALA A 299 14.14 0.89 27.48
N ASN A 300 14.67 1.46 28.57
CA ASN A 300 13.96 1.63 29.85
C ASN A 300 13.42 3.06 30.09
N LEU A 301 13.51 3.95 29.09
CA LEU A 301 13.01 5.33 29.22
C LEU A 301 11.47 5.37 29.19
N PRO A 302 10.80 6.21 30.03
CA PRO A 302 9.34 6.30 30.07
C PRO A 302 8.71 6.61 28.69
N GLY A 303 7.67 5.83 28.37
CA GLY A 303 7.13 5.54 27.03
C GLY A 303 6.55 6.66 26.15
N GLN A 304 6.88 7.94 26.37
CA GLN A 304 6.41 9.03 25.49
C GLN A 304 7.51 9.73 24.70
N LYS A 305 8.75 9.83 25.19
CA LYS A 305 9.78 10.64 24.51
C LYS A 305 10.70 9.82 23.59
N THR A 306 11.10 8.62 23.97
CA THR A 306 11.98 7.76 23.16
C THR A 306 11.26 7.08 21.99
N PHE A 307 9.95 6.86 22.11
CA PHE A 307 9.16 6.10 21.12
C PHE A 307 8.54 6.97 20.01
N GLN A 308 8.37 8.28 20.22
CA GLN A 308 8.02 9.24 19.16
C GLN A 308 9.07 9.29 18.02
N LEU A 309 10.26 8.72 18.24
CA LEU A 309 11.40 8.82 17.33
C LEU A 309 11.43 7.72 16.31
N LEU A 310 11.32 6.50 16.82
CA LEU A 310 11.16 5.31 16.01
C LEU A 310 9.91 5.45 15.17
N TYR A 311 8.88 6.14 15.68
CA TYR A 311 7.69 6.46 14.89
C TYR A 311 8.00 7.20 13.59
N LYS A 312 8.73 8.33 13.62
CA LYS A 312 9.08 9.06 12.39
C LYS A 312 10.02 8.26 11.49
N GLY A 313 10.98 7.54 12.06
CA GLY A 313 11.88 6.65 11.30
C GLY A 313 11.13 5.52 10.60
N TYR A 314 10.18 4.87 11.28
CA TYR A 314 9.36 3.81 10.71
C TYR A 314 8.35 4.35 9.70
N ALA A 315 7.79 5.55 9.92
CA ALA A 315 6.95 6.23 8.93
C ALA A 315 7.74 6.49 7.64
N PHE A 316 8.95 7.05 7.75
CA PHE A 316 9.83 7.24 6.58
C PHE A 316 10.14 5.91 5.87
N MET A 317 10.48 4.85 6.62
CA MET A 317 10.73 3.52 6.05
C MET A 317 9.51 2.93 5.37
N ASP A 318 8.32 3.10 5.94
CA ASP A 318 7.05 2.65 5.37
C ASP A 318 6.72 3.38 4.07
N ASP A 319 6.76 4.71 4.08
CA ASP A 319 6.50 5.58 2.93
C ASP A 319 7.47 5.26 1.78
N THR A 320 8.72 4.96 2.10
CA THR A 320 9.74 4.68 1.09
C THR A 320 9.75 3.23 0.61
N LEU A 321 9.77 2.23 1.50
CA LEU A 321 9.85 0.80 1.14
C LEU A 321 8.60 0.30 0.42
N SER A 322 7.46 0.96 0.60
CA SER A 322 6.22 0.64 -0.11
C SER A 322 6.28 0.99 -1.61
N THR A 323 7.22 1.86 -2.03
CA THR A 323 7.37 2.28 -3.44
C THR A 323 8.11 1.28 -4.32
N ALA A 324 8.04 1.50 -5.63
CA ALA A 324 8.76 0.72 -6.64
C ALA A 324 10.28 0.80 -6.47
N ILE A 325 10.82 1.98 -6.15
CA ILE A 325 12.25 2.19 -5.92
C ILE A 325 12.65 1.62 -4.55
N GLY A 326 11.84 1.84 -3.52
CA GLY A 326 12.09 1.31 -2.17
C GLY A 326 12.21 -0.21 -2.11
N GLN A 327 11.47 -0.94 -2.95
CA GLN A 327 11.57 -2.40 -3.04
C GLN A 327 12.98 -2.92 -3.33
N LEU A 328 13.82 -2.14 -4.03
CA LEU A 328 15.21 -2.51 -4.30
C LEU A 328 16.07 -2.58 -3.02
N TYR A 329 15.61 -1.96 -1.92
CA TYR A 329 16.34 -1.82 -0.66
C TYR A 329 15.76 -2.68 0.49
N ILE A 330 14.70 -3.45 0.24
CA ILE A 330 14.13 -4.37 1.26
C ILE A 330 15.17 -5.41 1.69
N ALA A 331 15.91 -5.96 0.74
CA ALA A 331 16.99 -6.92 1.01
C ALA A 331 18.06 -6.34 1.94
N GLU A 332 18.42 -5.06 1.75
CA GLU A 332 19.37 -4.34 2.61
C GLU A 332 18.81 -4.14 4.02
N ALA A 333 17.53 -3.76 4.14
CA ALA A 333 16.85 -3.62 5.42
C ALA A 333 16.81 -4.94 6.21
N LEU A 334 16.46 -6.05 5.53
CA LEU A 334 16.42 -7.38 6.13
C LEU A 334 17.81 -7.80 6.63
N GLN A 335 18.86 -7.57 5.83
CA GLN A 335 20.24 -7.84 6.25
C GLN A 335 20.72 -6.96 7.40
N ALA A 336 20.15 -5.76 7.54
CA ALA A 336 20.40 -4.86 8.67
C ALA A 336 19.61 -5.24 9.94
N GLY A 337 18.77 -6.28 9.89
CA GLY A 337 18.03 -6.78 11.04
C GLY A 337 16.61 -6.24 11.18
N LEU A 338 15.96 -5.80 10.08
CA LEU A 338 14.61 -5.24 10.12
C LEU A 338 13.58 -6.12 10.86
N LEU A 339 13.61 -7.46 10.70
CA LEU A 339 12.67 -8.34 11.42
C LEU A 339 12.90 -8.31 12.94
N ARG A 340 14.17 -8.27 13.38
CA ARG A 340 14.52 -8.12 14.80
C ARG A 340 14.00 -6.79 15.33
N VAL A 341 14.23 -5.72 14.58
CA VAL A 341 13.76 -4.37 14.94
C VAL A 341 12.25 -4.35 15.10
N ILE A 342 11.50 -4.96 14.19
CA ILE A 342 10.03 -5.07 14.28
C ILE A 342 9.62 -5.74 15.59
N VAL A 343 10.16 -6.94 15.88
CA VAL A 343 9.82 -7.70 17.09
C VAL A 343 10.15 -6.92 18.37
N GLN A 344 11.36 -6.38 18.48
CA GLN A 344 11.78 -5.63 19.67
C GLN A 344 11.01 -4.33 19.83
N SER A 345 10.67 -3.66 18.73
CA SER A 345 9.88 -2.42 18.77
C SER A 345 8.46 -2.66 19.23
N ILE A 346 7.85 -3.78 18.84
CA ILE A 346 6.50 -4.14 19.26
C ILE A 346 6.46 -4.43 20.76
N VAL A 347 7.46 -5.14 21.31
CA VAL A 347 7.56 -5.36 22.77
C VAL A 347 7.84 -4.05 23.51
N ALA A 348 8.71 -3.21 22.97
CA ALA A 348 9.11 -1.96 23.60
C ALA A 348 8.02 -0.86 23.51
N SER A 349 7.07 -0.94 22.57
CA SER A 349 6.07 0.10 22.29
C SER A 349 4.68 -0.47 21.99
N LYS A 350 3.66 -0.07 22.77
CA LYS A 350 2.26 -0.22 22.33
C LYS A 350 1.98 0.80 21.22
N LEU A 351 1.70 0.32 20.00
CA LEU A 351 1.26 1.01 18.78
C LEU A 351 2.31 1.72 17.90
N ASN A 352 2.61 1.12 16.75
CA ASN A 352 3.18 1.74 15.56
C ASN A 352 2.59 1.16 14.26
N GLY A 353 1.60 1.85 13.69
CA GLY A 353 0.97 1.47 12.42
C GLY A 353 1.92 1.44 11.20
N ALA A 354 3.09 2.09 11.25
CA ALA A 354 4.06 2.01 10.14
C ALA A 354 4.73 0.63 10.09
N LEU A 355 5.04 0.01 11.23
CA LEU A 355 5.58 -1.36 11.26
C LEU A 355 4.56 -2.38 10.75
N ALA A 356 3.28 -2.22 11.11
CA ALA A 356 2.18 -3.03 10.58
C ALA A 356 2.11 -2.93 9.04
N ARG A 357 2.18 -1.72 8.49
CA ARG A 357 2.16 -1.50 7.03
C ARG A 357 3.40 -2.02 6.33
N ILE A 358 4.59 -1.91 6.92
CA ILE A 358 5.81 -2.55 6.40
C ILE A 358 5.60 -4.07 6.28
N CYS A 359 5.05 -4.72 7.30
CA CYS A 359 4.71 -6.15 7.27
C CYS A 359 3.64 -6.49 6.21
N GLN A 360 2.62 -5.65 6.05
CA GLN A 360 1.49 -5.92 5.16
C GLN A 360 1.74 -5.58 3.68
N MET A 361 2.56 -4.56 3.41
CA MET A 361 2.67 -3.92 2.09
C MET A 361 4.07 -4.01 1.48
N ALA A 362 5.12 -3.84 2.27
CA ALA A 362 6.49 -3.80 1.76
C ALA A 362 7.09 -5.22 1.70
N LEU A 363 7.12 -5.93 2.82
CA LEU A 363 7.79 -7.22 2.95
C LEU A 363 7.21 -8.34 2.05
N PRO A 364 5.89 -8.47 1.80
CA PRO A 364 5.37 -9.57 0.99
C PRO A 364 5.89 -9.57 -0.46
N LYS A 365 6.28 -8.41 -0.99
CA LYS A 365 6.73 -8.27 -2.38
C LYS A 365 8.06 -8.97 -2.65
N CYS A 366 8.93 -9.09 -1.64
CA CYS A 366 10.21 -9.79 -1.78
C CYS A 366 10.06 -11.32 -1.78
N LEU A 367 8.87 -11.85 -1.47
CA LEU A 367 8.59 -13.30 -1.48
C LEU A 367 8.39 -13.88 -2.89
N LEU A 368 8.30 -13.02 -3.91
CA LEU A 368 8.19 -13.42 -5.32
C LEU A 368 9.55 -13.55 -6.00
N ASP A 369 10.61 -13.02 -5.40
CA ASP A 369 11.97 -13.07 -5.94
C ASP A 369 12.77 -14.24 -5.35
N TYR A 370 13.41 -15.01 -6.25
CA TYR A 370 14.18 -16.20 -5.89
C TYR A 370 15.39 -15.90 -5.00
N TYR A 371 16.04 -14.75 -5.17
CA TYR A 371 17.23 -14.35 -4.41
C TYR A 371 16.84 -13.76 -3.05
N ASP A 372 15.80 -12.93 -3.00
CA ASP A 372 15.34 -12.31 -1.76
C ASP A 372 14.84 -13.34 -0.75
N LEU A 373 14.20 -14.43 -1.20
CA LEU A 373 13.76 -15.51 -0.32
C LEU A 373 14.89 -16.15 0.50
N ARG A 374 16.14 -16.13 0.01
CA ARG A 374 17.29 -16.59 0.80
C ARG A 374 17.65 -15.62 1.93
N ILE A 375 17.47 -14.32 1.68
CA ILE A 375 17.70 -13.27 2.66
C ILE A 375 16.59 -13.31 3.72
N VAL A 376 15.33 -13.50 3.30
CA VAL A 376 14.19 -13.68 4.20
C VAL A 376 14.39 -14.92 5.09
N ASP A 377 14.78 -16.06 4.54
CA ASP A 377 15.09 -17.28 5.30
C ASP A 377 16.28 -17.11 6.28
N ALA A 378 17.25 -16.25 5.97
CA ALA A 378 18.29 -15.88 6.92
C ALA A 378 17.73 -15.00 8.06
N ALA A 379 16.98 -13.95 7.71
CA ALA A 379 16.41 -13.01 8.67
C ALA A 379 15.44 -13.69 9.67
N PHE A 380 14.65 -14.68 9.25
CA PHE A 380 13.79 -15.44 10.17
C PHE A 380 14.57 -16.32 11.14
N ARG A 381 15.68 -16.93 10.70
CA ARG A 381 16.58 -17.69 11.60
C ARG A 381 17.24 -16.80 12.64
N ASP A 382 17.54 -15.55 12.29
CA ASP A 382 18.15 -14.60 13.22
C ASP A 382 17.24 -14.21 14.39
N ILE A 383 15.93 -14.39 14.26
CA ILE A 383 14.93 -14.03 15.28
C ILE A 383 14.25 -15.22 15.95
N GLU A 384 14.45 -16.45 15.47
CA GLU A 384 13.71 -17.65 15.90
C GLU A 384 13.81 -17.92 17.42
N ASP A 385 14.97 -17.62 18.01
CA ASP A 385 15.27 -17.83 19.42
C ASP A 385 15.00 -16.60 20.33
N MET A 386 14.39 -15.54 19.80
CA MET A 386 14.10 -14.33 20.59
C MET A 386 12.99 -14.57 21.62
N ASP A 387 13.24 -14.24 22.88
CA ASP A 387 12.24 -14.33 23.96
C ASP A 387 11.07 -13.34 23.72
N GLU A 388 11.35 -12.22 23.05
CA GLU A 388 10.37 -11.20 22.66
C GLU A 388 9.21 -11.75 21.82
N LEU A 389 9.43 -12.81 21.03
CA LEU A 389 8.36 -13.46 20.24
C LEU A 389 7.32 -14.17 21.12
N LYS A 390 7.68 -14.48 22.38
CA LYS A 390 6.81 -15.13 23.37
C LYS A 390 6.27 -14.14 24.40
N ASP A 391 6.67 -12.88 24.31
CA ASP A 391 6.26 -11.85 25.27
C ASP A 391 4.76 -11.56 25.13
N PRO A 392 3.97 -11.54 26.22
CA PRO A 392 2.56 -11.16 26.17
C PRO A 392 2.32 -9.78 25.52
N ALA A 393 3.25 -8.84 25.63
CA ALA A 393 3.19 -7.53 24.99
C ALA A 393 3.26 -7.65 23.45
N PHE A 394 4.05 -8.59 22.93
CA PHE A 394 4.12 -8.88 21.49
C PHE A 394 2.82 -9.51 20.98
N LEU A 395 2.34 -10.53 21.69
CA LEU A 395 1.15 -11.31 21.30
C LEU A 395 -0.15 -10.51 21.37
N SER A 396 -0.20 -9.45 22.19
CA SER A 396 -1.38 -8.59 22.34
C SER A 396 -1.27 -7.27 21.56
N ALA A 397 -0.23 -7.08 20.75
CA ALA A 397 -0.03 -5.88 19.98
C ALA A 397 -0.88 -5.86 18.70
N PRO A 398 -1.41 -4.70 18.27
CA PRO A 398 -2.13 -4.56 16.98
C PRO A 398 -1.29 -4.94 15.75
N GLU A 399 0.04 -4.83 15.85
CA GLU A 399 0.98 -5.22 14.80
C GLU A 399 1.14 -6.75 14.68
N PHE A 400 0.63 -7.52 15.65
CA PHE A 400 0.78 -8.98 15.69
C PHE A 400 0.06 -9.67 14.53
N GLU A 401 -1.12 -9.20 14.13
CA GLU A 401 -1.85 -9.77 12.99
C GLU A 401 -1.11 -9.52 11.66
N PRO A 402 -0.74 -8.27 11.29
CA PRO A 402 0.10 -8.00 10.11
C PRO A 402 1.41 -8.80 10.10
N TRP A 403 2.08 -8.90 11.25
CA TRP A 403 3.27 -9.74 11.43
C TRP A 403 2.99 -11.22 11.14
N THR A 404 1.91 -11.76 11.72
CA THR A 404 1.53 -13.18 11.59
C THR A 404 1.17 -13.51 10.15
N ASN A 405 0.41 -12.65 9.48
CA ASN A 405 0.04 -12.82 8.07
C ASN A 405 1.28 -12.84 7.16
N PHE A 406 2.20 -11.89 7.34
CA PHE A 406 3.48 -11.88 6.63
C PHE A 406 4.33 -13.12 6.95
N SER A 407 4.45 -13.48 8.23
CA SER A 407 5.24 -14.62 8.69
C SER A 407 4.74 -15.93 8.08
N ASN A 408 3.43 -16.18 8.13
CA ASN A 408 2.82 -17.38 7.56
C ASN A 408 3.08 -17.49 6.05
N LEU A 409 2.88 -16.38 5.32
CA LEU A 409 3.14 -16.33 3.89
C LEU A 409 4.63 -16.56 3.58
N ALA A 410 5.54 -15.93 4.33
CA ALA A 410 6.97 -16.11 4.16
C ALA A 410 7.40 -17.57 4.37
N HIS A 411 6.91 -18.22 5.43
CA HIS A 411 7.19 -19.63 5.70
C HIS A 411 6.67 -20.55 4.59
N GLU A 412 5.46 -20.28 4.06
CA GLU A 412 4.90 -21.01 2.92
C GLU A 412 5.81 -20.87 1.69
N ARG A 413 6.19 -19.65 1.31
CA ARG A 413 7.02 -19.40 0.12
C ARG A 413 8.43 -19.96 0.29
N ILE A 414 9.01 -19.90 1.49
CA ILE A 414 10.28 -20.54 1.83
C ILE A 414 10.18 -22.07 1.69
N ALA A 415 9.07 -22.68 2.12
CA ALA A 415 8.85 -24.12 1.98
C ALA A 415 8.78 -24.54 0.50
N ILE A 416 8.07 -23.78 -0.34
CA ILE A 416 8.01 -23.99 -1.80
C ILE A 416 9.42 -23.85 -2.40
N PHE A 417 10.16 -22.80 -2.04
CA PHE A 417 11.53 -22.57 -2.50
C PHE A 417 12.47 -23.74 -2.16
N LYS A 418 12.44 -24.21 -0.91
CA LYS A 418 13.25 -25.35 -0.44
C LYS A 418 12.84 -26.66 -1.12
N HIS A 419 11.54 -26.91 -1.28
CA HIS A 419 11.02 -28.09 -1.98
C HIS A 419 11.44 -28.10 -3.45
N TYR A 420 11.25 -26.97 -4.15
CA TYR A 420 11.60 -26.81 -5.57
C TYR A 420 13.09 -27.02 -5.83
N ALA A 421 13.95 -26.45 -4.99
CA ALA A 421 15.40 -26.61 -5.11
C ALA A 421 15.84 -28.08 -5.01
N SER A 422 15.04 -28.95 -4.38
CA SER A 422 15.37 -30.36 -4.10
C SER A 422 14.85 -31.38 -5.12
N LYS A 423 13.69 -31.13 -5.77
CA LYS A 423 13.01 -32.10 -6.67
C LYS A 423 12.10 -31.39 -7.67
N SER A 424 12.29 -31.57 -8.99
CA SER A 424 11.18 -31.35 -9.94
C SER A 424 11.43 -31.99 -11.33
N PRO A 425 10.58 -32.94 -11.78
CA PRO A 425 10.55 -33.41 -13.16
C PRO A 425 10.00 -32.32 -14.09
N ARG A 426 10.55 -32.22 -15.31
CA ARG A 426 10.20 -31.16 -16.26
C ARG A 426 9.10 -31.64 -17.19
N LEU A 427 7.85 -31.72 -16.71
CA LEU A 427 6.75 -32.24 -17.54
C LEU A 427 6.54 -31.42 -18.83
N ARG A 428 6.30 -32.12 -19.94
CA ARG A 428 6.04 -31.56 -21.27
C ARG A 428 5.08 -32.45 -22.06
N GLY A 429 4.26 -31.83 -22.90
CA GLY A 429 3.40 -32.52 -23.88
C GLY A 429 4.04 -32.69 -25.27
N CYS A 430 3.58 -33.69 -26.02
CA CYS A 430 3.97 -33.92 -27.42
C CYS A 430 3.43 -32.81 -28.32
N ASP A 431 4.26 -32.24 -29.20
CA ASP A 431 3.84 -31.18 -30.13
C ASP A 431 2.89 -31.69 -31.23
N ASN A 432 2.77 -33.01 -31.43
CA ASN A 432 1.66 -33.57 -32.20
C ASN A 432 0.38 -33.49 -31.36
N ALA A 433 -0.43 -32.48 -31.68
CA ALA A 433 -1.73 -32.20 -31.11
C ALA A 433 -2.62 -33.46 -30.91
N LYS A 434 -2.61 -34.41 -31.85
CA LYS A 434 -3.43 -35.64 -31.78
C LYS A 434 -2.88 -36.72 -30.83
N CYS A 435 -1.63 -36.63 -30.40
CA CYS A 435 -0.99 -37.63 -29.55
C CYS A 435 -1.25 -37.39 -28.06
N CYS A 436 -1.17 -36.12 -27.65
CA CYS A 436 -1.43 -35.62 -26.31
C CYS A 436 -0.85 -36.46 -25.14
N LYS A 437 0.32 -37.09 -25.38
CA LYS A 437 1.18 -37.70 -24.36
C LYS A 437 1.93 -36.62 -23.58
N ILE A 438 1.95 -36.74 -22.25
CA ILE A 438 2.67 -35.86 -21.31
C ILE A 438 3.65 -36.70 -20.49
N ALA A 439 4.92 -36.30 -20.43
CA ALA A 439 5.95 -36.96 -19.63
C ALA A 439 7.10 -35.99 -19.32
N ASP A 440 8.16 -36.45 -18.65
CA ASP A 440 9.36 -35.60 -18.47
C ASP A 440 9.94 -35.19 -19.84
N SER A 441 10.29 -33.91 -19.97
CA SER A 441 10.88 -33.30 -21.17
C SER A 441 12.13 -34.00 -21.68
N ALA A 442 12.86 -34.71 -20.80
CA ALA A 442 14.00 -35.55 -21.17
C ALA A 442 13.59 -36.71 -22.09
N LEU A 443 12.33 -37.15 -22.03
CA LEU A 443 11.79 -38.27 -22.82
C LEU A 443 11.31 -37.85 -24.23
N PHE A 444 11.37 -36.57 -24.59
CA PHE A 444 10.90 -36.04 -25.87
C PHE A 444 12.05 -35.75 -26.84
N LYS A 445 11.85 -36.09 -28.12
CA LYS A 445 12.81 -35.87 -29.21
C LYS A 445 12.55 -34.55 -29.91
N ARG A 446 13.60 -33.77 -30.20
CA ARG A 446 13.49 -32.47 -30.90
C ARG A 446 13.48 -32.64 -32.42
N CYS A 447 12.69 -31.82 -33.12
CA CYS A 447 12.76 -31.68 -34.57
C CYS A 447 14.17 -31.23 -34.99
N SER A 448 14.77 -31.94 -35.94
CA SER A 448 16.15 -31.71 -36.40
C SER A 448 16.35 -30.35 -37.07
N SER A 449 15.30 -29.81 -37.70
CA SER A 449 15.35 -28.54 -38.43
C SER A 449 15.16 -27.32 -37.51
N CYS A 450 13.97 -27.16 -36.91
CA CYS A 450 13.62 -25.98 -36.11
C CYS A 450 14.11 -26.05 -34.64
N ARG A 451 14.39 -27.25 -34.12
CA ARG A 451 14.75 -27.54 -32.70
C ARG A 451 13.76 -27.08 -31.63
N THR A 452 12.67 -26.43 -32.02
CA THR A 452 11.62 -25.90 -31.16
C THR A 452 10.51 -26.92 -30.92
N ALA A 453 10.09 -27.63 -31.97
CA ALA A 453 9.10 -28.71 -31.87
C ALA A 453 9.72 -29.98 -31.25
N GLN A 454 8.99 -30.67 -30.39
CA GLN A 454 9.37 -31.84 -29.59
C GLN A 454 8.25 -32.89 -29.59
N TYR A 455 8.62 -34.12 -29.91
CA TYR A 455 7.70 -35.24 -30.11
C TYR A 455 8.08 -36.43 -29.24
N CYS A 456 7.07 -37.12 -28.72
CA CYS A 456 7.29 -38.35 -27.94
C CYS A 456 7.77 -39.52 -28.81
N SER A 457 7.52 -39.46 -30.13
CA SER A 457 7.94 -40.45 -31.10
C SER A 457 8.13 -39.81 -32.49
N TRP A 458 8.83 -40.53 -33.37
CA TRP A 458 9.03 -40.11 -34.76
C TRP A 458 7.71 -40.13 -35.56
N GLU A 459 6.82 -41.08 -35.28
CA GLU A 459 5.50 -41.19 -35.91
C GLU A 459 4.67 -39.94 -35.66
N CYS A 460 4.70 -39.42 -34.42
CA CYS A 460 4.01 -38.20 -34.06
C CYS A 460 4.52 -36.97 -34.83
N GLN A 461 5.84 -36.85 -34.99
CA GLN A 461 6.42 -35.79 -35.82
C GLN A 461 5.92 -35.87 -37.26
N ARG A 462 5.88 -37.07 -37.85
CA ARG A 462 5.47 -37.28 -39.25
C ARG A 462 3.97 -37.02 -39.47
N MET A 463 3.13 -37.35 -38.48
CA MET A 463 1.70 -37.06 -38.51
C MET A 463 1.43 -35.56 -38.46
N ASP A 464 2.03 -34.85 -37.50
CA ASP A 464 1.90 -33.39 -37.36
C ASP A 464 2.51 -32.65 -38.56
N TRP A 465 3.56 -33.19 -39.17
CA TRP A 465 4.13 -32.66 -40.41
C TRP A 465 3.19 -32.76 -41.62
N ARG A 466 2.41 -33.84 -41.74
CA ARG A 466 1.54 -34.09 -42.90
C ARG A 466 0.12 -33.53 -42.75
N GLN A 467 -0.40 -33.56 -41.52
CA GLN A 467 -1.81 -33.27 -41.23
C GLN A 467 -1.98 -32.17 -40.18
N GLY A 468 -0.90 -31.73 -39.54
CA GLY A 468 -0.94 -30.74 -38.47
C GLY A 468 -0.42 -29.38 -38.91
N THR A 469 0.00 -28.57 -37.94
CA THR A 469 0.39 -27.18 -38.17
C THR A 469 1.90 -27.00 -38.29
N HIS A 470 2.70 -28.00 -37.90
CA HIS A 470 4.16 -27.87 -37.85
C HIS A 470 4.81 -27.52 -39.18
N GLN A 471 4.35 -28.08 -40.31
CA GLN A 471 4.90 -27.75 -41.63
C GLN A 471 4.80 -26.25 -41.95
N LYS A 472 3.72 -25.59 -41.50
CA LYS A 472 3.43 -24.16 -41.79
C LYS A 472 4.35 -23.21 -41.03
N TYR A 473 4.90 -23.62 -39.88
CA TYR A 473 5.75 -22.76 -39.05
C TYR A 473 7.16 -23.31 -38.82
N CYS A 474 7.53 -24.45 -39.42
CA CYS A 474 8.87 -25.01 -39.34
C CYS A 474 9.84 -24.10 -40.09
N VAL A 475 10.42 -23.13 -39.37
CA VAL A 475 11.51 -22.32 -39.91
C VAL A 475 12.77 -23.17 -39.91
N SER A 476 13.24 -23.54 -41.10
CA SER A 476 14.59 -24.05 -41.24
C SER A 476 15.54 -22.99 -40.71
N ARG A 477 16.41 -23.34 -39.76
CA ARG A 477 17.60 -22.54 -39.52
C ARG A 477 18.37 -22.49 -40.84
N ASN A 478 18.23 -21.42 -41.60
CA ASN A 478 19.28 -20.98 -42.50
C ASN A 478 20.23 -20.15 -41.63
N PRO A 479 21.42 -20.65 -41.24
CA PRO A 479 22.32 -19.95 -40.32
C PRO A 479 22.87 -18.62 -40.86
N LEU A 480 22.47 -18.19 -42.07
CA LEU A 480 23.11 -17.11 -42.83
C LEU A 480 22.29 -15.80 -42.93
N ALA A 481 21.10 -15.71 -42.34
CA ALA A 481 20.24 -14.51 -42.50
C ALA A 481 20.16 -13.57 -41.27
N LEU A 482 20.75 -13.92 -40.14
CA LEU A 482 20.91 -13.01 -38.99
C LEU A 482 22.36 -13.11 -38.51
N GLY A 483 23.23 -12.32 -39.16
CA GLY A 483 24.61 -12.15 -38.75
C GLY A 483 24.70 -11.59 -37.34
N GLY A 484 25.31 -12.35 -36.45
CA GLY A 484 25.54 -11.98 -35.05
C GLY A 484 25.82 -13.24 -34.24
N SER A 485 27.12 -13.54 -34.07
CA SER A 485 27.62 -14.57 -33.15
C SER A 485 26.92 -14.49 -31.80
N ALA A 486 26.47 -15.63 -31.29
CA ALA A 486 26.02 -15.74 -29.90
C ALA A 486 27.15 -15.25 -28.97
N PRO A 487 26.91 -14.30 -28.06
CA PRO A 487 27.95 -13.88 -27.14
C PRO A 487 28.28 -15.02 -26.17
N PRO A 488 29.55 -15.13 -25.72
CA PRO A 488 29.92 -16.08 -24.67
C PRO A 488 29.17 -15.74 -23.38
N LEU A 489 28.79 -16.77 -22.62
CA LEU A 489 28.29 -16.61 -21.25
C LEU A 489 29.33 -15.82 -20.42
N PRO A 490 28.94 -14.74 -19.70
CA PRO A 490 29.88 -14.05 -18.83
C PRO A 490 30.22 -14.95 -17.64
N SER A 491 31.52 -15.05 -17.37
CA SER A 491 32.06 -15.65 -16.16
C SER A 491 31.61 -14.89 -14.91
N ALA A 492 31.37 -15.63 -13.84
CA ALA A 492 31.03 -15.11 -12.52
C ALA A 492 32.18 -14.26 -11.95
N SER A 493 32.03 -12.93 -11.93
CA SER A 493 32.68 -12.01 -10.97
C SER A 493 32.44 -10.55 -11.36
N SER A 494 31.44 -9.91 -10.76
CA SER A 494 31.39 -8.48 -10.43
C SER A 494 29.97 -8.13 -9.97
N HIS A 495 29.77 -8.03 -8.65
CA HIS A 495 28.55 -7.46 -8.09
C HIS A 495 28.70 -5.94 -8.03
N THR A 496 28.15 -5.27 -9.04
CA THR A 496 27.78 -3.85 -8.99
C THR A 496 26.31 -3.76 -9.40
N PRO A 497 25.47 -2.97 -8.69
CA PRO A 497 24.05 -2.84 -8.97
C PRO A 497 23.84 -1.92 -10.20
N SER A 498 24.09 -2.44 -11.40
CA SER A 498 23.76 -1.76 -12.65
C SER A 498 22.33 -2.09 -13.07
N THR A 499 21.45 -1.08 -13.00
CA THR A 499 20.29 -0.88 -13.88
C THR A 499 19.48 -2.13 -14.28
N TYR A 500 18.41 -2.38 -13.51
CA TYR A 500 17.29 -3.26 -13.87
C TYR A 500 16.53 -2.70 -15.09
N SER A 501 17.13 -2.77 -16.28
CA SER A 501 16.44 -2.56 -17.54
C SER A 501 16.40 -3.86 -18.35
N GLY A 502 15.25 -4.52 -18.35
CA GLY A 502 14.74 -5.25 -19.52
C GLY A 502 15.45 -6.54 -19.97
N GLN A 503 16.31 -7.18 -19.17
CA GLN A 503 16.87 -8.48 -19.56
C GLN A 503 16.03 -9.67 -19.04
N MET A 504 15.91 -10.69 -19.87
CA MET A 504 15.17 -11.93 -19.63
C MET A 504 15.35 -12.42 -18.19
N THR A 505 14.24 -12.65 -17.46
CA THR A 505 14.26 -13.32 -16.15
C THR A 505 15.21 -14.52 -16.17
N ARG A 506 16.06 -14.68 -15.17
CA ARG A 506 17.06 -15.74 -15.15
C ARG A 506 16.34 -17.10 -15.13
N VAL A 507 17.02 -18.16 -15.59
CA VAL A 507 16.40 -19.49 -15.70
C VAL A 507 15.82 -19.96 -14.37
N ARG A 508 16.47 -19.64 -13.24
CA ARG A 508 16.04 -20.01 -11.88
C ARG A 508 14.80 -19.25 -11.41
N GLU A 509 14.69 -17.94 -11.69
CA GLU A 509 13.50 -17.15 -11.37
C GLU A 509 12.27 -17.69 -12.10
N ARG A 510 12.37 -17.93 -13.43
CA ARG A 510 11.27 -18.54 -14.21
C ARG A 510 10.85 -19.91 -13.70
N GLN A 511 11.80 -20.62 -13.12
CA GLN A 511 11.62 -21.96 -12.60
C GLN A 511 10.89 -21.93 -11.26
N PHE A 512 11.30 -21.03 -10.37
CA PHE A 512 10.61 -20.77 -9.11
C PHE A 512 9.19 -20.24 -9.32
N MET A 513 9.00 -19.25 -10.20
CA MET A 513 7.67 -18.72 -10.55
C MET A 513 6.71 -19.83 -11.05
N ARG A 514 7.21 -20.81 -11.80
CA ARG A 514 6.41 -21.97 -12.21
C ARG A 514 6.05 -22.88 -11.05
N ALA A 515 6.97 -23.09 -10.11
CA ALA A 515 6.73 -23.90 -8.93
C ALA A 515 5.69 -23.26 -8.03
N LEU A 516 5.82 -21.95 -7.80
CA LEU A 516 4.86 -21.12 -7.08
C LEU A 516 3.46 -21.22 -7.71
N LEU A 517 3.36 -20.96 -9.01
CA LEU A 517 2.09 -21.06 -9.73
C LEU A 517 1.51 -22.49 -9.71
N THR A 518 2.36 -23.52 -9.76
CA THR A 518 1.91 -24.92 -9.65
C THR A 518 1.34 -25.23 -8.28
N HIS A 519 2.01 -24.76 -7.21
CA HIS A 519 1.53 -24.90 -5.84
C HIS A 519 0.19 -24.20 -5.64
N ASP A 520 0.11 -22.92 -6.02
CA ASP A 520 -1.12 -22.13 -5.92
C ASP A 520 -2.23 -22.73 -6.79
N TYR A 521 -1.92 -23.20 -8.01
CA TYR A 521 -2.88 -23.91 -8.85
C TYR A 521 -3.43 -25.14 -8.13
N HIS A 522 -2.58 -25.99 -7.54
CA HIS A 522 -3.05 -27.19 -6.86
C HIS A 522 -3.85 -26.90 -5.59
N ALA A 523 -3.45 -25.89 -4.82
CA ALA A 523 -4.16 -25.46 -3.62
C ALA A 523 -5.56 -24.91 -3.95
N LEU A 524 -5.67 -24.16 -5.05
CA LEU A 524 -6.88 -23.42 -5.44
C LEU A 524 -7.67 -24.12 -6.56
N LYS A 525 -7.21 -25.28 -7.03
CA LYS A 525 -7.75 -25.96 -8.22
C LYS A 525 -9.25 -26.18 -8.13
N TYR A 526 -9.69 -26.80 -7.04
CA TYR A 526 -11.07 -27.24 -6.87
C TYR A 526 -11.97 -26.12 -6.34
N ASN A 527 -11.46 -25.32 -5.40
CA ASN A 527 -12.31 -24.34 -4.71
C ASN A 527 -12.37 -22.98 -5.42
N THR A 528 -11.50 -22.73 -6.40
CA THR A 528 -11.41 -21.41 -7.07
C THR A 528 -11.29 -21.56 -8.59
N ILE A 529 -10.26 -22.25 -9.08
CA ILE A 529 -9.92 -22.24 -10.51
C ILE A 529 -10.94 -23.00 -11.35
N LEU A 530 -11.34 -24.21 -10.94
CA LEU A 530 -12.33 -25.02 -11.65
C LEU A 530 -13.71 -24.34 -11.68
N PRO A 531 -14.26 -23.84 -10.55
CA PRO A 531 -15.49 -23.05 -10.53
C PRO A 531 -15.44 -21.86 -11.49
N GLU A 532 -14.37 -21.06 -11.42
CA GLU A 532 -14.16 -19.91 -12.30
C GLU A 532 -14.09 -20.33 -13.78
N GLN A 533 -13.41 -21.44 -14.10
CA GLN A 533 -13.34 -21.95 -15.47
C GLN A 533 -14.70 -22.48 -15.97
N VAL A 534 -15.52 -23.07 -15.09
CA VAL A 534 -16.87 -23.55 -15.39
C VAL A 534 -17.79 -22.36 -15.67
N ILE A 535 -17.84 -21.40 -14.74
CA ILE A 535 -18.64 -20.18 -14.84
C ILE A 535 -18.24 -19.41 -16.10
N PHE A 536 -16.92 -19.22 -16.32
CA PHE A 536 -16.41 -18.52 -17.48
C PHE A 536 -16.82 -19.17 -18.80
N ARG A 537 -16.79 -20.51 -18.90
CA ARG A 537 -17.21 -21.24 -20.10
C ARG A 537 -18.74 -21.28 -20.28
N GLY A 538 -19.50 -21.27 -19.19
CA GLY A 538 -20.96 -21.14 -19.22
C GLY A 538 -21.37 -19.77 -19.79
N ILE A 539 -20.72 -18.70 -19.34
CA ILE A 539 -20.98 -17.32 -19.79
C ILE A 539 -20.42 -17.07 -21.21
N ASN A 540 -19.25 -17.65 -21.53
CA ASN A 540 -18.56 -17.45 -22.80
C ASN A 540 -18.36 -18.77 -23.58
N PRO A 541 -19.44 -19.41 -24.06
CA PRO A 541 -19.38 -20.73 -24.70
C PRO A 541 -18.59 -20.73 -26.02
N THR A 542 -18.40 -19.55 -26.63
CA THR A 542 -17.60 -19.36 -27.85
C THR A 542 -16.12 -19.08 -27.56
N CYS A 543 -15.75 -18.85 -26.30
CA CYS A 543 -14.38 -18.53 -25.93
C CYS A 543 -13.56 -19.80 -25.64
N ASP A 544 -13.05 -20.41 -26.72
CA ASP A 544 -12.07 -21.49 -26.66
C ASP A 544 -10.80 -21.08 -27.46
N PRO A 545 -9.60 -21.05 -26.86
CA PRO A 545 -9.30 -21.41 -25.46
C PRO A 545 -9.45 -20.23 -24.49
N SER A 546 -9.79 -20.54 -23.24
CA SER A 546 -9.65 -19.64 -22.10
C SER A 546 -8.28 -19.83 -21.43
N PHE A 547 -7.85 -18.85 -20.62
CA PHE A 547 -6.66 -18.95 -19.76
C PHE A 547 -6.93 -18.44 -18.36
N THR A 548 -6.18 -18.92 -17.36
CA THR A 548 -6.27 -18.48 -15.96
C THR A 548 -5.14 -17.51 -15.64
N LEU A 549 -5.45 -16.28 -15.26
CA LEU A 549 -4.53 -15.28 -14.74
C LEU A 549 -4.33 -15.48 -13.23
N PHE A 550 -3.08 -15.56 -12.80
CA PHE A 550 -2.62 -15.49 -11.42
C PHE A 550 -1.96 -14.13 -11.21
N ASP A 551 -2.64 -13.23 -10.52
CA ASP A 551 -2.20 -11.86 -10.28
C ASP A 551 -1.58 -11.70 -8.90
N TYR A 552 -0.25 -11.55 -8.88
CA TYR A 552 0.56 -11.31 -7.69
C TYR A 552 0.90 -9.81 -7.50
N THR A 553 0.22 -8.90 -8.21
CA THR A 553 0.50 -7.45 -8.15
C THR A 553 -0.11 -6.74 -6.93
N GLY A 554 -1.08 -7.36 -6.25
CA GLY A 554 -1.69 -6.83 -5.02
C GLY A 554 -0.99 -7.24 -3.72
N SER A 555 -1.36 -6.60 -2.61
CA SER A 555 -1.05 -7.06 -1.23
C SER A 555 -2.25 -7.90 -0.75
N PRO A 556 -2.09 -9.15 -0.26
CA PRO A 556 -0.95 -9.74 0.44
C PRO A 556 -0.48 -11.07 -0.18
N GLY A 557 0.31 -11.04 -1.26
CA GLY A 557 1.12 -12.19 -1.75
C GLY A 557 0.41 -13.52 -2.08
N ALA A 558 -0.90 -13.61 -1.92
CA ALA A 558 -1.79 -14.61 -2.49
C ALA A 558 -2.19 -14.14 -3.89
N ALA A 559 -2.08 -15.01 -4.88
CA ALA A 559 -2.48 -14.67 -6.23
C ALA A 559 -3.99 -14.47 -6.31
N ARG A 560 -4.44 -13.31 -6.78
CA ARG A 560 -5.81 -13.16 -7.27
C ARG A 560 -5.96 -13.97 -8.56
N ILE A 561 -7.01 -14.76 -8.65
CA ILE A 561 -7.25 -15.64 -9.80
C ILE A 561 -8.35 -15.05 -10.67
N GLU A 562 -8.14 -15.01 -11.97
CA GLU A 562 -9.17 -14.63 -12.95
C GLU A 562 -9.13 -15.57 -14.16
N VAL A 563 -10.27 -15.88 -14.76
CA VAL A 563 -10.32 -16.61 -16.05
C VAL A 563 -10.68 -15.63 -17.16
N GLN A 564 -9.89 -15.62 -18.23
CA GLN A 564 -10.03 -14.67 -19.33
C GLN A 564 -10.05 -15.34 -20.69
N CYS A 565 -10.62 -14.63 -21.66
CA CYS A 565 -10.73 -15.12 -23.02
C CYS A 565 -9.41 -14.95 -23.79
N ALA A 566 -8.85 -16.03 -24.34
CA ALA A 566 -7.66 -15.91 -25.18
C ALA A 566 -7.94 -15.33 -26.57
N LEU A 567 -9.19 -15.04 -26.94
CA LEU A 567 -9.53 -14.44 -28.25
C LEU A 567 -9.90 -12.96 -28.15
N HIS A 568 -10.27 -12.47 -26.97
CA HIS A 568 -10.89 -11.14 -26.79
C HIS A 568 -10.18 -10.24 -25.77
N SER A 569 -9.11 -10.69 -25.11
CA SER A 569 -8.42 -9.87 -24.11
C SER A 569 -7.47 -8.84 -24.72
N GLU A 570 -7.38 -7.65 -24.13
CA GLU A 570 -6.40 -6.61 -24.53
C GLU A 570 -4.94 -7.10 -24.36
N LEU A 571 -4.74 -8.03 -23.44
CA LEU A 571 -3.52 -8.84 -23.27
C LEU A 571 -3.14 -9.57 -24.57
N MET A 572 -4.09 -10.13 -25.32
CA MET A 572 -3.81 -10.79 -26.59
C MET A 572 -3.29 -9.85 -27.66
N HIS A 573 -3.75 -8.60 -27.70
CA HIS A 573 -3.18 -7.58 -28.60
C HIS A 573 -1.69 -7.30 -28.29
N ARG A 574 -1.31 -7.32 -27.01
CA ARG A 574 0.10 -7.23 -26.58
C ARG A 574 0.90 -8.50 -26.93
N PHE A 575 0.27 -9.69 -26.92
CA PHE A 575 0.94 -10.98 -27.12
C PHE A 575 0.91 -11.55 -28.54
N HIS A 576 0.05 -11.08 -29.45
CA HIS A 576 -0.03 -11.55 -30.85
C HIS A 576 1.27 -11.37 -31.64
N LYS A 577 2.16 -10.48 -31.19
CA LYS A 577 3.51 -10.31 -31.76
C LYS A 577 4.49 -11.42 -31.34
N ASN A 578 4.11 -12.32 -30.42
CA ASN A 578 4.97 -13.37 -29.87
C ASN A 578 4.60 -14.77 -30.38
N ARG A 579 5.44 -15.32 -31.26
CA ARG A 579 5.25 -16.63 -31.91
C ARG A 579 5.16 -17.82 -30.94
N PHE A 580 5.71 -17.70 -29.73
CA PHE A 580 5.62 -18.74 -28.70
C PHE A 580 4.19 -18.92 -28.16
N TRP A 581 3.47 -17.81 -28.00
CA TRP A 581 2.11 -17.79 -27.44
C TRP A 581 1.08 -18.37 -28.41
N CYS A 582 1.15 -18.00 -29.70
CA CYS A 582 0.28 -18.58 -30.74
C CYS A 582 0.37 -20.11 -30.79
N ASN A 583 1.58 -20.66 -30.64
CA ASN A 583 1.80 -22.11 -30.59
C ASN A 583 1.24 -22.74 -29.30
N ALA A 584 1.30 -22.07 -28.16
CA ALA A 584 0.72 -22.57 -26.91
C ALA A 584 -0.82 -22.66 -27.00
N ILE A 585 -1.47 -21.59 -27.49
CA ILE A 585 -2.91 -21.49 -27.71
C ILE A 585 -3.41 -22.59 -28.66
N ALA A 586 -2.75 -22.74 -29.81
CA ALA A 586 -3.09 -23.80 -30.76
C ALA A 586 -3.00 -25.20 -30.12
N ARG A 587 -1.98 -25.46 -29.28
CA ARG A 587 -1.85 -26.76 -28.61
C ARG A 587 -2.93 -27.00 -27.57
N THR A 588 -3.32 -25.99 -26.81
CA THR A 588 -4.42 -26.06 -25.85
C THR A 588 -5.73 -26.51 -26.52
N LEU A 589 -6.11 -25.84 -27.61
CA LEU A 589 -7.30 -26.17 -28.42
C LEU A 589 -7.36 -27.63 -28.87
N HIS A 590 -6.21 -28.21 -29.24
CA HIS A 590 -6.16 -29.57 -29.76
C HIS A 590 -5.90 -30.63 -28.69
N SER A 591 -5.65 -30.24 -27.44
CA SER A 591 -5.26 -31.17 -26.37
C SER A 591 -6.43 -31.92 -25.74
N GLY A 592 -7.67 -31.45 -25.93
CA GLY A 592 -8.86 -31.99 -25.29
C GLY A 592 -8.79 -31.89 -23.76
N GLY A 593 -8.35 -30.76 -23.22
CA GLY A 593 -8.29 -30.51 -21.77
C GLY A 593 -7.02 -30.99 -21.04
N ARG A 594 -6.01 -31.49 -21.76
CA ARG A 594 -4.74 -31.99 -21.20
C ARG A 594 -3.66 -30.91 -21.03
N ILE A 595 -3.86 -29.74 -21.65
CA ILE A 595 -2.98 -28.57 -21.54
C ILE A 595 -3.85 -27.38 -21.18
N GLU A 596 -3.54 -26.72 -20.07
CA GLU A 596 -4.18 -25.47 -19.63
C GLU A 596 -3.23 -24.29 -19.83
N LEU A 597 -3.77 -23.10 -20.12
CA LEU A 597 -3.00 -21.87 -20.25
C LEU A 597 -3.13 -21.08 -18.96
N HIS A 598 -2.01 -20.79 -18.29
CA HIS A 598 -1.98 -19.89 -17.15
C HIS A 598 -1.10 -18.67 -17.46
N VAL A 599 -1.48 -17.49 -16.96
CA VAL A 599 -0.73 -16.25 -17.07
C VAL A 599 -0.39 -15.78 -15.66
N MET A 600 0.87 -15.46 -15.38
CA MET A 600 1.28 -14.89 -14.10
C MET A 600 1.53 -13.40 -14.27
N ALA A 601 0.87 -12.56 -13.47
CA ALA A 601 1.15 -11.13 -13.36
C ALA A 601 1.97 -10.87 -12.10
N VAL A 602 3.09 -10.15 -12.24
CA VAL A 602 3.95 -9.75 -11.12
C VAL A 602 4.25 -8.25 -11.19
N PRO A 603 4.47 -7.59 -10.05
CA PRO A 603 4.86 -6.20 -10.04
C PRO A 603 6.26 -6.01 -10.65
N GLU A 604 6.43 -5.02 -11.53
CA GLU A 604 7.71 -4.59 -12.08
C GLU A 604 7.76 -3.06 -12.13
N GLY A 605 8.40 -2.44 -11.15
CA GLY A 605 8.39 -0.98 -11.01
C GLY A 605 6.96 -0.47 -10.74
N ARG A 606 6.42 0.35 -11.66
CA ARG A 606 5.00 0.79 -11.66
C ARG A 606 4.09 0.01 -12.61
N GLY A 607 4.65 -0.95 -13.33
CA GLY A 607 3.92 -1.75 -14.29
C GLY A 607 3.69 -3.17 -13.79
N THR A 608 2.97 -3.93 -14.60
CA THR A 608 2.78 -5.36 -14.42
C THR A 608 3.53 -6.11 -15.51
N ARG A 609 4.33 -7.09 -15.10
CA ARG A 609 4.99 -8.02 -16.01
C ARG A 609 4.19 -9.31 -16.07
N TYR A 610 3.95 -9.81 -17.27
CA TYR A 610 3.15 -11.01 -17.51
C TYR A 610 3.99 -12.17 -18.04
N PHE A 611 3.74 -13.38 -17.54
CA PHE A 611 4.39 -14.62 -17.98
C PHE A 611 3.37 -15.70 -18.37
N LEU A 612 3.49 -16.29 -19.56
CA LEU A 612 2.71 -17.49 -19.91
C LEU A 612 3.36 -18.74 -19.32
N VAL A 613 2.54 -19.52 -18.63
CA VAL A 613 2.89 -20.81 -18.06
C VAL A 613 1.88 -21.86 -18.56
N PRO A 614 2.25 -22.70 -19.55
CA PRO A 614 1.41 -23.84 -19.92
C PRO A 614 1.49 -24.93 -18.85
N PHE A 615 0.34 -25.38 -18.37
CA PHE A 615 0.22 -26.43 -17.37
C PHE A 615 -0.20 -27.75 -18.03
N TYR A 616 0.41 -28.87 -17.60
CA TYR A 616 0.29 -30.17 -18.27
C TYR A 616 -0.24 -31.23 -17.30
N THR A 617 -1.40 -31.84 -17.58
CA THR A 617 -2.04 -32.83 -16.70
C THR A 617 -2.10 -34.22 -17.35
N GLN A 618 -1.68 -35.27 -16.62
CA GLN A 618 -1.66 -36.64 -17.16
C GLN A 618 -3.05 -37.27 -17.27
N THR A 619 -4.02 -36.79 -16.50
CA THR A 619 -5.39 -37.30 -16.46
C THR A 619 -6.34 -36.23 -17.03
N GLY A 620 -7.14 -36.59 -18.04
CA GLY A 620 -8.17 -35.74 -18.64
C GLY A 620 -9.38 -35.48 -17.72
N VAL A 621 -9.20 -35.65 -16.40
CA VAL A 621 -10.24 -35.62 -15.37
C VAL A 621 -11.08 -34.35 -15.44
N VAL A 622 -10.49 -33.20 -15.79
CA VAL A 622 -11.26 -31.96 -15.92
C VAL A 622 -12.31 -32.07 -17.03
N TYR A 623 -11.98 -32.62 -18.20
CA TYR A 623 -12.94 -32.75 -19.30
C TYR A 623 -13.99 -33.83 -19.01
N ASP A 624 -13.59 -34.95 -18.43
CA ASP A 624 -14.49 -36.07 -18.11
C ASP A 624 -15.43 -35.74 -16.94
N THR A 625 -14.94 -35.04 -15.90
CA THR A 625 -15.76 -34.57 -14.76
C THR A 625 -16.70 -33.44 -15.17
N LEU A 626 -16.28 -32.51 -16.06
CA LEU A 626 -17.18 -31.50 -16.63
C LEU A 626 -18.26 -32.13 -17.52
N THR A 627 -17.94 -33.22 -18.23
CA THR A 627 -18.90 -33.97 -19.07
C THR A 627 -19.82 -34.86 -18.23
N GLU A 628 -19.38 -35.36 -17.08
CA GLU A 628 -20.22 -36.11 -16.11
C GLU A 628 -21.13 -35.20 -15.27
N ILE A 629 -20.68 -34.01 -14.89
CA ILE A 629 -21.51 -32.99 -14.23
C ILE A 629 -22.61 -32.51 -15.19
N ALA A 630 -22.30 -32.37 -16.48
CA ALA A 630 -23.29 -32.11 -17.52
C ALA A 630 -24.33 -33.24 -17.73
N LYS A 631 -24.14 -34.41 -17.12
CA LYS A 631 -25.06 -35.57 -17.19
C LYS A 631 -25.86 -35.82 -15.90
N ARG A 632 -25.59 -35.12 -14.80
CA ARG A 632 -26.20 -35.36 -13.47
C ARG A 632 -27.29 -34.34 -13.08
N VAL A 633 -27.88 -33.68 -14.07
CA VAL A 633 -29.13 -32.94 -13.88
C VAL A 633 -30.26 -33.95 -14.06
N ASP A 634 -30.62 -34.64 -12.98
CA ASP A 634 -31.87 -35.39 -12.88
C ASP A 634 -32.50 -35.06 -11.51
N THR A 635 -33.77 -34.67 -11.57
CA THR A 635 -34.64 -34.09 -10.54
C THR A 635 -35.07 -35.13 -9.50
N ASP A 636 -35.01 -34.82 -8.20
CA ASP A 636 -35.96 -35.32 -7.18
C ASP A 636 -35.58 -34.81 -5.76
N THR A 637 -36.14 -33.64 -5.38
CA THR A 637 -36.79 -33.28 -4.09
C THR A 637 -36.81 -31.76 -3.90
N ILE A 638 -37.97 -31.13 -4.18
CA ILE A 638 -38.31 -29.73 -3.83
C ILE A 638 -39.37 -29.77 -2.70
N PRO A 639 -39.27 -28.96 -1.64
CA PRO A 639 -40.30 -28.78 -0.60
C PRO A 639 -41.69 -28.37 -1.16
N MET A 640 -42.77 -28.64 -0.41
CA MET A 640 -44.16 -28.41 -0.84
C MET A 640 -44.53 -26.92 -1.03
N PRO A 641 -45.22 -26.54 -2.14
CA PRO A 641 -45.64 -25.16 -2.42
C PRO A 641 -46.84 -24.67 -1.58
N GLU A 642 -46.94 -23.35 -1.37
CA GLU A 642 -48.12 -22.70 -0.76
C GLU A 642 -49.25 -22.50 -1.78
N LEU A 643 -50.51 -22.70 -1.35
CA LEU A 643 -51.68 -22.86 -2.24
C LEU A 643 -52.92 -22.10 -1.74
N VAL A 644 -53.62 -21.39 -2.64
CA VAL A 644 -54.96 -20.83 -2.41
C VAL A 644 -55.93 -21.33 -3.48
N ALA A 645 -56.89 -22.15 -3.06
CA ALA A 645 -57.92 -22.76 -3.91
C ALA A 645 -59.35 -22.25 -3.65
N GLU A 646 -59.53 -21.22 -2.81
CA GLU A 646 -60.85 -20.71 -2.40
C GLU A 646 -61.75 -20.31 -3.58
N PHE A 647 -61.14 -19.79 -4.66
CA PHE A 647 -61.86 -19.34 -5.85
C PHE A 647 -61.98 -20.40 -6.94
N TYR A 648 -61.36 -21.57 -6.75
CA TYR A 648 -61.26 -22.58 -7.77
C TYR A 648 -62.63 -23.20 -8.10
N ARG A 649 -62.88 -23.38 -9.39
CA ARG A 649 -63.96 -24.23 -9.91
C ARG A 649 -63.41 -25.19 -10.95
N PRO A 650 -63.98 -26.40 -11.11
CA PRO A 650 -63.48 -27.40 -12.06
C PRO A 650 -63.25 -26.82 -13.46
N GLY A 651 -62.04 -27.03 -13.99
CA GLY A 651 -61.62 -26.51 -15.31
C GLY A 651 -61.02 -25.10 -15.30
N GLY A 652 -60.95 -24.45 -14.14
CA GLY A 652 -60.27 -23.16 -13.98
C GLY A 652 -58.75 -23.22 -14.23
N PRO A 653 -58.12 -22.11 -14.63
CA PRO A 653 -56.69 -22.03 -14.88
C PRO A 653 -55.87 -22.12 -13.59
N VAL A 654 -54.59 -22.45 -13.71
CA VAL A 654 -53.62 -22.42 -12.61
C VAL A 654 -52.71 -21.22 -12.78
N PHE A 655 -52.69 -20.34 -11.77
CA PHE A 655 -51.73 -19.25 -11.66
C PHE A 655 -50.56 -19.71 -10.80
N LEU A 656 -49.41 -19.94 -11.44
CA LEU A 656 -48.19 -20.34 -10.74
C LEU A 656 -47.29 -19.12 -10.58
N VAL A 657 -47.09 -18.71 -9.33
CA VAL A 657 -46.19 -17.64 -8.94
C VAL A 657 -44.81 -18.24 -8.71
N ASP A 658 -43.81 -17.79 -9.47
CA ASP A 658 -42.40 -18.00 -9.13
C ASP A 658 -42.02 -16.98 -8.04
N SER A 659 -41.61 -17.46 -6.86
CA SER A 659 -41.30 -16.59 -5.72
C SER A 659 -39.93 -15.91 -5.81
N ALA A 660 -39.05 -16.35 -6.71
CA ALA A 660 -37.65 -15.93 -6.85
C ALA A 660 -36.84 -15.94 -5.54
N ILE A 661 -37.04 -14.97 -4.65
CA ILE A 661 -36.20 -14.72 -3.45
C ILE A 661 -37.06 -14.71 -2.16
N GLU A 662 -38.36 -14.37 -2.24
CA GLU A 662 -39.26 -14.27 -1.07
C GLU A 662 -40.68 -14.75 -1.39
N ASN A 663 -41.34 -15.42 -0.42
CA ASN A 663 -42.74 -15.82 -0.54
C ASN A 663 -43.66 -14.67 -0.09
N TYR A 664 -44.63 -14.28 -0.94
CA TYR A 664 -45.66 -13.27 -0.64
C TYR A 664 -47.06 -13.88 -0.64
N PRO A 665 -47.49 -14.55 0.45
CA PRO A 665 -48.74 -15.32 0.46
C PRO A 665 -50.00 -14.47 0.21
N THR A 666 -49.95 -13.17 0.56
CA THR A 666 -51.05 -12.21 0.34
C THR A 666 -51.34 -11.97 -1.15
N LEU A 667 -50.37 -12.18 -2.04
CA LEU A 667 -50.54 -12.09 -3.49
C LEU A 667 -51.56 -13.11 -4.01
N LEU A 668 -51.61 -14.30 -3.39
CA LEU A 668 -52.49 -15.40 -3.80
C LEU A 668 -53.96 -15.16 -3.46
N SER A 669 -54.26 -14.33 -2.45
CA SER A 669 -55.61 -14.10 -1.92
C SER A 669 -56.17 -12.71 -2.19
N THR A 670 -55.33 -11.66 -2.12
CA THR A 670 -55.78 -10.25 -2.16
C THR A 670 -55.01 -9.37 -3.14
N GLY A 671 -54.00 -9.92 -3.82
CA GLY A 671 -53.27 -9.23 -4.89
C GLY A 671 -53.83 -9.54 -6.29
N VAL A 672 -53.11 -9.10 -7.32
CA VAL A 672 -53.50 -9.29 -8.73
C VAL A 672 -53.76 -10.76 -9.08
N ILE A 673 -53.02 -11.71 -8.47
CA ILE A 673 -53.23 -13.15 -8.69
C ILE A 673 -54.50 -13.64 -8.01
N GLY A 674 -54.78 -13.20 -6.78
CA GLY A 674 -56.06 -13.46 -6.12
C GLY A 674 -57.25 -12.93 -6.92
N GLU A 675 -57.17 -11.69 -7.44
CA GLU A 675 -58.22 -11.12 -8.30
C GLU A 675 -58.40 -11.89 -9.61
N LEU A 676 -57.29 -12.32 -10.25
CA LEU A 676 -57.34 -13.12 -11.47
C LEU A 676 -57.95 -14.50 -11.19
N ALA A 677 -57.53 -15.19 -10.13
CA ALA A 677 -58.10 -16.47 -9.71
C ALA A 677 -59.60 -16.33 -9.40
N GLN A 678 -60.00 -15.27 -8.68
CA GLN A 678 -61.41 -14.98 -8.39
C GLN A 678 -62.24 -14.77 -9.67
N ASN A 679 -61.75 -13.97 -10.61
CA ASN A 679 -62.48 -13.64 -11.83
C ASN A 679 -62.47 -14.75 -12.89
N THR A 680 -61.50 -15.67 -12.83
CA THR A 680 -61.35 -16.78 -13.79
C THR A 680 -61.71 -18.15 -13.19
N SER A 681 -62.14 -18.19 -11.93
CA SER A 681 -62.36 -19.42 -11.16
C SER A 681 -61.12 -20.32 -11.08
N GLY A 682 -59.93 -19.71 -11.05
CA GLY A 682 -58.63 -20.38 -11.05
C GLY A 682 -58.10 -20.70 -9.65
N ILE A 683 -56.95 -21.34 -9.63
CA ILE A 683 -56.18 -21.65 -8.42
C ILE A 683 -54.85 -20.89 -8.44
N SER A 684 -54.38 -20.49 -7.27
CA SER A 684 -53.14 -19.72 -7.12
C SER A 684 -52.12 -20.52 -6.32
N ILE A 685 -50.91 -20.69 -6.86
CA ILE A 685 -49.82 -21.48 -6.27
C ILE A 685 -48.57 -20.61 -6.20
N ILE A 686 -47.79 -20.68 -5.11
CA ILE A 686 -46.41 -20.19 -5.07
C ILE A 686 -45.46 -21.37 -5.14
N LEU A 687 -44.57 -21.37 -6.12
CA LEU A 687 -43.45 -22.31 -6.20
C LEU A 687 -42.19 -21.65 -5.63
N GLU A 688 -41.60 -22.28 -4.61
CA GLU A 688 -40.35 -21.81 -4.01
C GLU A 688 -39.17 -22.10 -4.94
N HIS A 689 -38.37 -21.07 -5.23
CA HIS A 689 -37.22 -21.18 -6.11
C HIS A 689 -36.09 -21.99 -5.44
N ARG A 690 -35.40 -22.84 -6.21
CA ARG A 690 -34.18 -23.53 -5.74
C ARG A 690 -33.19 -22.54 -5.12
N TYR A 691 -32.49 -22.94 -4.06
CA TYR A 691 -31.55 -22.13 -3.26
C TYR A 691 -32.16 -21.00 -2.44
N TYR A 692 -33.49 -20.91 -2.35
CA TYR A 692 -34.18 -19.94 -1.50
C TYR A 692 -35.16 -20.63 -0.55
N GLY A 693 -35.48 -19.95 0.55
CA GLY A 693 -36.37 -20.47 1.60
C GLY A 693 -35.88 -21.80 2.18
N SER A 694 -36.63 -22.87 1.96
CA SER A 694 -36.32 -24.23 2.39
C SER A 694 -35.76 -25.13 1.27
N SER A 695 -35.64 -24.62 0.04
CA SER A 695 -35.43 -25.40 -1.18
C SER A 695 -33.96 -25.52 -1.59
N PHE A 696 -33.11 -26.14 -0.77
CA PHE A 696 -31.67 -26.29 -1.05
C PHE A 696 -31.29 -27.70 -1.58
N PRO A 697 -30.78 -27.85 -2.82
CA PRO A 697 -30.37 -29.14 -3.38
C PRO A 697 -28.96 -29.60 -2.91
N VAL A 698 -28.34 -28.83 -2.01
CA VAL A 698 -26.94 -28.97 -1.59
C VAL A 698 -26.82 -28.68 -0.09
N SER A 699 -25.80 -29.25 0.57
CA SER A 699 -25.61 -29.12 2.02
C SER A 699 -24.89 -27.84 2.46
N ASN A 700 -24.34 -27.07 1.52
CA ASN A 700 -23.72 -25.76 1.76
C ASN A 700 -23.74 -24.93 0.47
N LEU A 701 -23.54 -23.63 0.59
CA LEU A 701 -23.54 -22.66 -0.52
C LEU A 701 -22.12 -22.33 -0.99
N SER A 702 -21.22 -23.32 -0.93
CA SER A 702 -19.92 -23.20 -1.59
C SER A 702 -20.10 -22.92 -3.08
N ALA A 703 -19.16 -22.20 -3.71
CA ALA A 703 -19.22 -21.89 -5.14
C ALA A 703 -19.42 -23.16 -6.01
N ASP A 704 -18.79 -24.28 -5.62
CA ASP A 704 -19.02 -25.59 -6.24
C ASP A 704 -20.49 -26.01 -6.13
N ASN A 705 -21.09 -25.91 -4.94
CA ASN A 705 -22.48 -26.29 -4.72
C ASN A 705 -23.48 -25.30 -5.31
N MET A 706 -23.13 -24.02 -5.50
CA MET A 706 -23.95 -23.04 -6.23
C MET A 706 -24.01 -23.27 -7.74
N ARG A 707 -23.25 -24.23 -8.29
CA ARG A 707 -23.28 -24.58 -9.73
C ARG A 707 -24.67 -25.01 -10.23
N LEU A 708 -25.57 -25.46 -9.36
CA LEU A 708 -26.94 -25.84 -9.74
C LEU A 708 -27.93 -24.68 -9.59
N HIS A 709 -27.47 -23.52 -9.11
CA HIS A 709 -28.24 -22.28 -9.03
C HIS A 709 -28.15 -21.50 -10.33
N THR A 710 -28.90 -21.94 -11.34
CA THR A 710 -28.90 -21.30 -12.67
C THR A 710 -30.33 -21.08 -13.15
N VAL A 711 -30.51 -20.13 -14.07
CA VAL A 711 -31.81 -19.86 -14.70
C VAL A 711 -32.35 -21.12 -15.36
N ASP A 712 -31.57 -21.79 -16.23
CA ASP A 712 -31.99 -23.01 -16.93
C ASP A 712 -32.53 -24.09 -15.98
N GLN A 713 -31.87 -24.23 -14.84
CA GLN A 713 -32.23 -25.16 -13.79
C GLN A 713 -33.53 -24.77 -13.07
N ALA A 714 -33.78 -23.49 -12.84
CA ALA A 714 -35.04 -22.99 -12.27
C ALA A 714 -36.22 -23.07 -13.25
N LEU A 715 -35.96 -22.81 -14.55
CA LEU A 715 -36.94 -23.04 -15.62
C LEU A 715 -37.32 -24.52 -15.69
N ALA A 716 -36.33 -25.41 -15.61
CA ALA A 716 -36.55 -26.85 -15.61
C ALA A 716 -37.40 -27.30 -14.42
N ASP A 717 -37.15 -26.78 -13.21
CA ASP A 717 -38.00 -27.06 -12.04
C ASP A 717 -39.45 -26.62 -12.26
N THR A 718 -39.63 -25.42 -12.83
CA THR A 718 -40.97 -24.90 -13.14
C THR A 718 -41.69 -25.79 -14.15
N VAL A 719 -41.00 -26.18 -15.22
CA VAL A 719 -41.54 -27.05 -16.28
C VAL A 719 -41.86 -28.45 -15.76
N ASP A 720 -40.99 -29.00 -14.92
CA ASP A 720 -41.20 -30.30 -14.30
C ASP A 720 -42.38 -30.27 -13.33
N PHE A 721 -42.45 -29.23 -12.49
CA PHE A 721 -43.57 -29.02 -11.58
C PHE A 721 -44.90 -28.93 -12.34
N VAL A 722 -45.04 -28.11 -13.37
CA VAL A 722 -46.32 -28.00 -14.10
C VAL A 722 -46.72 -29.27 -14.84
N LYS A 723 -45.76 -30.12 -15.22
CA LYS A 723 -46.02 -31.41 -15.89
C LYS A 723 -46.44 -32.50 -14.91
N THR A 724 -46.02 -32.40 -13.65
CA THR A 724 -46.20 -33.44 -12.64
C THR A 724 -47.07 -33.00 -11.46
N ALA A 725 -47.59 -31.77 -11.49
CA ALA A 725 -48.32 -31.16 -10.40
C ALA A 725 -49.53 -31.99 -9.93
N GLU A 726 -49.46 -32.45 -8.69
CA GLU A 726 -50.58 -32.98 -7.93
C GLU A 726 -51.01 -31.93 -6.89
N ILE A 727 -52.27 -31.49 -6.94
CA ILE A 727 -52.77 -30.41 -6.08
C ILE A 727 -53.50 -31.00 -4.86
N PRO A 728 -53.02 -30.74 -3.63
CA PRO A 728 -53.66 -31.23 -2.40
C PRO A 728 -55.12 -30.79 -2.30
N GLY A 729 -56.01 -31.73 -1.96
CA GLY A 729 -57.45 -31.51 -1.89
C GLY A 729 -58.18 -31.61 -3.24
N HIS A 730 -57.44 -31.84 -4.33
CA HIS A 730 -57.97 -32.03 -5.68
C HIS A 730 -57.36 -33.23 -6.42
N GLU A 731 -57.02 -34.30 -5.69
CA GLU A 731 -56.29 -35.48 -6.19
C GLU A 731 -57.03 -36.27 -7.29
N GLY A 732 -58.31 -35.98 -7.53
CA GLY A 732 -59.12 -36.58 -8.59
C GLY A 732 -59.18 -35.78 -9.89
N GLU A 733 -58.50 -34.64 -9.98
CA GLU A 733 -58.48 -33.76 -11.15
C GLU A 733 -57.10 -33.72 -11.79
N ASP A 734 -57.05 -33.70 -13.13
CA ASP A 734 -55.80 -33.60 -13.88
C ASP A 734 -55.35 -32.13 -13.94
N PHE A 735 -54.28 -31.81 -13.23
CA PHE A 735 -53.64 -30.48 -13.26
C PHE A 735 -52.45 -30.42 -14.20
N ALA A 736 -51.99 -31.53 -14.79
CA ALA A 736 -50.78 -31.55 -15.58
C ALA A 736 -50.89 -30.68 -16.84
N ALA A 737 -49.87 -29.87 -17.08
CA ALA A 737 -49.69 -29.19 -18.36
C ALA A 737 -49.39 -30.21 -19.48
N PRO A 738 -49.83 -29.98 -20.73
CA PRO A 738 -50.59 -28.81 -21.20
C PRO A 738 -52.12 -28.97 -21.10
N GLY A 739 -52.62 -30.03 -20.47
CA GLY A 739 -54.05 -30.32 -20.37
C GLY A 739 -54.85 -29.25 -19.62
N ARG A 740 -54.17 -28.48 -18.75
CA ARG A 740 -54.69 -27.34 -18.01
C ARG A 740 -53.99 -26.04 -18.44
N PRO A 741 -54.70 -24.89 -18.53
CA PRO A 741 -54.04 -23.61 -18.73
C PRO A 741 -53.20 -23.22 -17.51
N TRP A 742 -51.88 -23.33 -17.63
CA TRP A 742 -50.93 -22.79 -16.65
C TRP A 742 -50.48 -21.39 -17.07
N ILE A 743 -50.79 -20.42 -16.22
CA ILE A 743 -50.39 -19.03 -16.40
C ILE A 743 -49.33 -18.74 -15.35
N LEU A 744 -48.10 -18.55 -15.81
CA LEU A 744 -47.00 -18.20 -14.94
C LEU A 744 -47.08 -16.72 -14.56
N TYR A 745 -46.73 -16.39 -13.33
CA TYR A 745 -46.58 -15.03 -12.86
C TYR A 745 -45.25 -14.86 -12.16
N GLY A 746 -44.55 -13.78 -12.49
CA GLY A 746 -43.30 -13.44 -11.85
C GLY A 746 -43.06 -11.95 -11.85
N VAL A 747 -42.39 -11.48 -10.80
CA VAL A 747 -41.91 -10.10 -10.67
C VAL A 747 -40.39 -10.07 -10.73
N SER A 748 -39.80 -9.05 -11.34
CA SER A 748 -38.35 -8.85 -11.33
C SER A 748 -37.60 -10.05 -11.95
N VAL A 749 -36.72 -10.72 -11.21
CA VAL A 749 -36.01 -11.93 -11.66
C VAL A 749 -36.99 -13.05 -12.03
N ALA A 750 -38.02 -13.30 -11.20
CA ALA A 750 -39.09 -14.24 -11.53
C ALA A 750 -39.85 -13.83 -12.80
N GLY A 751 -40.02 -12.53 -13.06
CA GLY A 751 -40.61 -12.03 -14.30
C GLY A 751 -39.78 -12.41 -15.54
N GLY A 752 -38.45 -12.37 -15.39
CA GLY A 752 -37.51 -12.92 -16.36
C GLY A 752 -37.71 -14.43 -16.54
N ASN A 753 -37.68 -15.19 -15.44
CA ASN A 753 -37.87 -16.63 -15.44
C ASN A 753 -39.15 -17.04 -16.18
N VAL A 754 -40.32 -16.51 -15.79
CA VAL A 754 -41.59 -16.89 -16.43
C VAL A 754 -41.66 -16.52 -17.91
N SER A 755 -40.98 -15.43 -18.32
CA SER A 755 -40.82 -15.08 -19.74
C SER A 755 -39.96 -16.10 -20.47
N PHE A 756 -38.85 -16.52 -19.86
CA PHE A 756 -37.95 -17.51 -20.42
C PHE A 756 -38.64 -18.88 -20.49
N THR A 757 -39.36 -19.30 -19.45
CA THR A 757 -40.12 -20.57 -19.45
C THR A 757 -41.16 -20.59 -20.55
N LEU A 758 -41.95 -19.51 -20.70
CA LEU A 758 -42.91 -19.42 -21.79
C LEU A 758 -42.21 -19.45 -23.16
N LYS A 759 -41.02 -18.87 -23.26
CA LYS A 759 -40.26 -18.82 -24.51
C LYS A 759 -39.65 -20.18 -24.87
N THR A 760 -39.15 -20.94 -23.89
CA THR A 760 -38.51 -22.24 -24.08
C THR A 760 -39.52 -23.37 -24.19
N ASP A 761 -40.63 -23.26 -23.47
CA ASP A 761 -41.66 -24.30 -23.33
C ASP A 761 -43.08 -23.76 -23.67
N PRO A 762 -43.27 -23.13 -24.84
CA PRO A 762 -44.55 -22.51 -25.21
C PRO A 762 -45.70 -23.50 -25.42
N ASP A 763 -45.38 -24.77 -25.65
CA ASP A 763 -46.36 -25.84 -25.83
C ASP A 763 -46.86 -26.41 -24.50
N ILE A 764 -46.19 -26.06 -23.38
CA ILE A 764 -46.49 -26.54 -22.02
C ILE A 764 -47.16 -25.41 -21.22
N ILE A 765 -46.66 -24.18 -21.36
CA ILE A 765 -47.17 -23.01 -20.63
C ILE A 765 -48.18 -22.24 -21.48
N TYR A 766 -49.37 -22.00 -20.93
CA TYR A 766 -50.44 -21.30 -21.64
C TYR A 766 -50.18 -19.79 -21.77
N GLY A 767 -49.55 -19.18 -20.76
CA GLY A 767 -49.16 -17.78 -20.80
C GLY A 767 -48.30 -17.39 -19.61
N ALA A 768 -47.71 -16.20 -19.68
CA ALA A 768 -46.91 -15.66 -18.58
C ALA A 768 -47.18 -14.16 -18.40
N ILE A 769 -47.29 -13.75 -17.14
CA ILE A 769 -47.34 -12.35 -16.71
C ILE A 769 -45.97 -12.02 -16.14
N SER A 770 -45.15 -11.40 -16.98
CA SER A 770 -43.81 -10.93 -16.62
C SER A 770 -43.87 -9.48 -16.15
N SER A 771 -44.14 -9.29 -14.85
CA SER A 771 -44.23 -7.96 -14.26
C SER A 771 -42.83 -7.42 -13.93
N SER A 772 -42.43 -6.32 -14.57
CA SER A 772 -41.07 -5.76 -14.43
C SER A 772 -39.95 -6.80 -14.66
N GLY A 773 -40.21 -7.77 -15.54
CA GLY A 773 -39.34 -8.93 -15.71
C GLY A 773 -37.97 -8.59 -16.29
N ILE A 774 -36.92 -9.09 -15.65
CA ILE A 774 -35.53 -8.88 -16.09
C ILE A 774 -35.21 -9.89 -17.18
N VAL A 775 -35.72 -9.64 -18.39
CA VAL A 775 -35.51 -10.52 -19.56
C VAL A 775 -34.16 -10.30 -20.24
N GLN A 776 -33.39 -9.33 -19.77
CA GLN A 776 -32.08 -8.96 -20.29
C GLN A 776 -31.13 -8.72 -19.11
N ALA A 777 -30.03 -9.47 -19.08
CA ALA A 777 -28.96 -9.25 -18.12
C ALA A 777 -28.03 -8.12 -18.63
N PHE A 778 -27.77 -7.15 -17.77
CA PHE A 778 -26.84 -6.05 -18.03
C PHE A 778 -25.73 -6.09 -16.99
N HIS A 779 -24.48 -6.20 -17.42
CA HIS A 779 -23.34 -6.11 -16.52
C HIS A 779 -23.08 -4.63 -16.19
N GLY A 780 -23.47 -4.25 -14.97
CA GLY A 780 -23.62 -2.85 -14.60
C GLY A 780 -24.83 -2.24 -15.31
N LEU A 781 -25.90 -1.96 -14.56
CA LEU A 781 -27.12 -1.32 -15.07
C LEU A 781 -27.21 0.13 -14.56
N PRO A 782 -26.29 1.04 -14.93
CA PRO A 782 -26.37 2.43 -14.48
C PRO A 782 -27.64 3.11 -15.01
N GLN A 783 -28.23 2.59 -16.10
CA GLN A 783 -29.50 3.07 -16.64
C GLN A 783 -30.64 2.98 -15.63
N PHE A 784 -30.55 2.05 -14.67
CA PHE A 784 -31.48 1.96 -13.54
C PHE A 784 -31.51 3.29 -12.77
N TYR A 785 -30.34 3.86 -12.51
CA TYR A 785 -30.19 5.12 -11.80
C TYR A 785 -30.35 6.35 -12.70
N TYR A 786 -30.27 6.24 -14.03
CA TYR A 786 -30.45 7.41 -14.92
C TYR A 786 -31.80 8.07 -14.75
N ARG A 787 -32.87 7.32 -14.42
CA ARG A 787 -34.18 7.91 -14.14
C ARG A 787 -34.15 8.71 -12.84
N VAL A 788 -33.49 8.21 -11.81
CA VAL A 788 -33.26 8.92 -10.55
C VAL A 788 -32.40 10.17 -10.79
N GLN A 789 -31.35 10.06 -11.61
CA GLN A 789 -30.45 11.14 -11.97
C GLN A 789 -31.15 12.25 -12.77
N GLN A 790 -31.97 11.88 -13.76
CA GLN A 790 -32.67 12.82 -14.64
C GLN A 790 -33.88 13.50 -13.98
N PHE A 791 -34.62 12.77 -13.15
CA PHE A 791 -35.90 13.23 -12.61
C PHE A 791 -35.87 13.52 -11.11
N GLY A 792 -34.79 13.18 -10.41
CA GLY A 792 -34.57 13.56 -9.01
C GLY A 792 -34.29 15.06 -8.86
N PRO A 793 -34.38 15.61 -7.63
CA PRO A 793 -34.03 17.00 -7.37
C PRO A 793 -32.59 17.28 -7.79
N GLN A 794 -32.41 18.12 -8.82
CA GLN A 794 -31.14 18.22 -9.53
C GLN A 794 -29.99 18.77 -8.67
N ASP A 795 -30.29 19.60 -7.69
CA ASP A 795 -29.32 20.07 -6.69
C ASP A 795 -28.86 18.95 -5.75
N CYS A 796 -29.78 18.06 -5.35
CA CYS A 796 -29.47 16.86 -4.56
C CYS A 796 -28.67 15.85 -5.40
N ILE A 797 -29.11 15.55 -6.62
CA ILE A 797 -28.41 14.66 -7.55
C ILE A 797 -26.99 15.18 -7.84
N ALA A 798 -26.84 16.45 -8.20
CA ALA A 798 -25.53 17.04 -8.45
C ALA A 798 -24.63 17.04 -7.19
N SER A 799 -25.22 17.14 -5.99
CA SER A 799 -24.45 17.03 -4.75
C SER A 799 -23.98 15.60 -4.52
N ILE A 800 -24.85 14.60 -4.72
CA ILE A 800 -24.48 13.18 -4.59
C ILE A 800 -23.43 12.79 -5.64
N GLU A 801 -23.61 13.20 -6.90
CA GLU A 801 -22.64 12.97 -7.96
C GLU A 801 -21.29 13.59 -7.64
N ASN A 802 -21.27 14.84 -7.19
CA ASN A 802 -20.04 15.53 -6.81
C ASN A 802 -19.39 14.84 -5.59
N ILE A 803 -20.18 14.43 -4.60
CA ILE A 803 -19.67 13.66 -3.46
C ILE A 803 -19.06 12.35 -3.94
N VAL A 804 -19.75 11.59 -4.81
CA VAL A 804 -19.24 10.32 -5.35
C VAL A 804 -18.00 10.54 -6.23
N GLU A 805 -17.97 11.57 -7.08
CA GLU A 805 -16.82 11.93 -7.90
C GLU A 805 -15.62 12.28 -7.03
N LYS A 806 -15.85 13.03 -5.96
CA LYS A 806 -14.80 13.39 -5.02
C LYS A 806 -14.36 12.21 -4.16
N ILE A 807 -15.29 11.34 -3.73
CA ILE A 807 -14.96 10.05 -3.12
C ILE A 807 -14.12 9.21 -4.07
N ASN A 808 -14.49 9.11 -5.35
CA ASN A 808 -13.71 8.42 -6.37
C ASN A 808 -12.33 9.06 -6.56
N THR A 809 -12.24 10.39 -6.48
CA THR A 809 -10.96 11.10 -6.50
C THR A 809 -10.11 10.70 -5.30
N LEU A 810 -10.67 10.71 -4.08
CA LEU A 810 -9.95 10.28 -2.87
C LEU A 810 -9.55 8.80 -2.91
N LEU A 811 -10.46 7.94 -3.36
CA LEU A 811 -10.21 6.52 -3.56
C LEU A 811 -9.08 6.31 -4.58
N ALA A 812 -9.02 7.13 -5.63
CA ALA A 812 -7.97 7.09 -6.64
C ALA A 812 -6.61 7.56 -6.09
N LEU A 813 -6.59 8.44 -5.09
CA LEU A 813 -5.36 8.82 -4.39
C LEU A 813 -4.78 7.65 -3.57
N LYS A 814 -5.64 6.73 -3.13
CA LYS A 814 -5.27 5.60 -2.24
C LYS A 814 -4.56 6.06 -0.95
N ASP A 815 -4.83 7.30 -0.53
CA ASP A 815 -4.26 7.90 0.66
C ASP A 815 -5.01 7.40 1.90
N ALA A 816 -4.34 6.58 2.71
CA ALA A 816 -4.93 5.97 3.90
C ALA A 816 -5.44 7.02 4.93
N ALA A 817 -4.77 8.17 5.06
CA ALA A 817 -5.22 9.23 5.95
C ALA A 817 -6.45 9.94 5.39
N ALA A 818 -6.51 10.15 4.07
CA ALA A 818 -7.71 10.64 3.40
C ALA A 818 -8.86 9.64 3.53
N MET A 819 -8.59 8.33 3.46
CA MET A 819 -9.60 7.28 3.62
C MET A 819 -10.13 7.16 5.05
N VAL A 820 -9.27 7.26 6.07
CA VAL A 820 -9.69 7.32 7.47
C VAL A 820 -10.55 8.57 7.69
N LYS A 821 -10.10 9.74 7.22
CA LYS A 821 -10.87 10.98 7.31
C LYS A 821 -12.22 10.86 6.60
N LEU A 822 -12.25 10.24 5.43
CA LEU A 822 -13.49 9.99 4.70
C LEU A 822 -14.44 9.11 5.52
N ARG A 823 -13.99 7.97 6.06
CA ARG A 823 -14.81 7.10 6.92
C ARG A 823 -15.30 7.80 8.18
N THR A 824 -14.46 8.61 8.83
CA THR A 824 -14.80 9.44 9.99
C THR A 824 -15.86 10.49 9.68
N VAL A 825 -15.80 11.10 8.49
CA VAL A 825 -16.84 12.04 8.06
C VAL A 825 -18.20 11.35 8.12
N PHE A 826 -18.32 10.10 7.70
CA PHE A 826 -19.56 9.32 7.68
C PHE A 826 -19.86 8.52 8.97
N GLY A 827 -18.97 8.51 9.97
CA GLY A 827 -19.17 7.77 11.23
C GLY A 827 -19.09 6.26 11.05
N LEU A 828 -18.29 5.86 10.06
CA LEU A 828 -18.03 4.48 9.68
C LEU A 828 -16.53 4.20 9.94
N GLU A 829 -15.96 4.78 11.00
CA GLU A 829 -14.53 4.66 11.31
C GLU A 829 -14.10 3.21 11.47
N ASP A 830 -15.02 2.38 11.99
CA ASP A 830 -14.82 0.96 12.29
C ASP A 830 -14.82 0.08 11.03
N PHE A 831 -15.16 0.62 9.85
CA PHE A 831 -15.10 -0.14 8.60
C PHE A 831 -13.66 -0.36 8.15
N LEU A 832 -13.24 -1.62 8.16
CA LEU A 832 -11.93 -2.05 7.67
C LEU A 832 -11.86 -2.12 6.15
N ASP A 833 -12.98 -2.45 5.49
CA ASP A 833 -13.07 -2.48 4.03
C ASP A 833 -13.74 -1.23 3.44
N ILE A 834 -13.17 -0.74 2.35
CA ILE A 834 -13.67 0.43 1.67
C ILE A 834 -14.85 0.12 0.74
N GLY A 835 -14.96 -1.13 0.30
CA GLY A 835 -16.14 -1.65 -0.38
C GLY A 835 -17.34 -1.66 0.57
N ASP A 836 -17.18 -2.14 1.80
CA ASP A 836 -18.22 -2.10 2.84
C ASP A 836 -18.60 -0.67 3.20
N PHE A 837 -17.63 0.25 3.29
CA PHE A 837 -17.91 1.67 3.43
C PHE A 837 -18.71 2.22 2.25
N GLY A 838 -18.26 1.94 1.02
CA GLY A 838 -18.90 2.37 -0.23
C GLY A 838 -20.32 1.83 -0.36
N LEU A 839 -20.51 0.56 0.01
CA LEU A 839 -21.79 -0.12 0.07
C LEU A 839 -22.72 0.54 1.08
N THR A 840 -22.18 0.83 2.28
CA THR A 840 -22.94 1.43 3.38
C THR A 840 -23.40 2.84 3.07
N ILE A 841 -22.52 3.66 2.48
CA ILE A 841 -22.91 5.00 2.03
C ILE A 841 -23.78 4.97 0.76
N ALA A 842 -23.91 3.83 0.08
CA ALA A 842 -24.81 3.64 -1.05
C ALA A 842 -26.21 3.16 -0.62
N PHE A 843 -26.40 2.67 0.61
CA PHE A 843 -27.72 2.25 1.12
C PHE A 843 -28.83 3.30 0.94
N PRO A 844 -28.62 4.61 1.20
CA PRO A 844 -29.67 5.61 0.99
C PRO A 844 -30.04 5.84 -0.49
N ILE A 845 -29.17 5.43 -1.42
CA ILE A 845 -29.39 5.51 -2.86
C ILE A 845 -30.18 4.27 -3.36
N GLY A 846 -30.13 3.17 -2.61
CA GLY A 846 -30.60 1.85 -3.05
C GLY A 846 -29.51 1.17 -3.88
N ASN A 847 -29.17 -0.08 -3.54
CA ASN A 847 -28.14 -0.87 -4.22
C ASN A 847 -28.66 -2.27 -4.56
N ALA A 848 -27.84 -3.09 -5.24
CA ALA A 848 -28.24 -4.43 -5.68
C ALA A 848 -28.29 -5.48 -4.55
N LEU A 849 -27.90 -5.11 -3.33
CA LEU A 849 -27.87 -5.98 -2.15
C LEU A 849 -28.98 -5.59 -1.17
N PHE A 850 -29.18 -6.39 -0.13
CA PHE A 850 -30.12 -6.06 0.93
C PHE A 850 -29.64 -4.80 1.69
N TYR A 851 -30.45 -3.75 1.68
CA TYR A 851 -30.16 -2.50 2.38
C TYR A 851 -31.10 -2.29 3.57
N PRO A 852 -30.57 -1.84 4.73
CA PRO A 852 -31.32 -1.76 5.97
C PRO A 852 -32.29 -0.56 6.03
N VAL A 853 -32.21 0.35 5.06
CA VAL A 853 -33.01 1.58 5.00
C VAL A 853 -33.60 1.76 3.61
N ALA A 854 -34.83 2.28 3.52
CA ALA A 854 -35.48 2.59 2.25
C ALA A 854 -34.59 3.45 1.33
N GLY A 855 -34.28 2.95 0.14
CA GLY A 855 -33.57 3.66 -0.92
C GLY A 855 -34.51 4.48 -1.80
N TRP A 856 -34.06 4.91 -2.98
CA TRP A 856 -34.88 5.72 -3.88
C TRP A 856 -36.10 4.96 -4.44
N GLN A 857 -36.05 3.63 -4.53
CA GLN A 857 -37.13 2.79 -5.04
C GLN A 857 -38.30 2.67 -4.03
N GLU A 858 -38.01 2.77 -2.73
CA GLU A 858 -38.98 2.61 -1.64
C GLU A 858 -39.61 3.93 -1.17
N ARG A 859 -39.18 5.07 -1.74
CA ARG A 859 -39.71 6.39 -1.34
C ARG A 859 -41.16 6.55 -1.76
N ASN A 860 -42.04 6.58 -0.77
CA ASN A 860 -43.41 7.03 -0.91
C ASN A 860 -43.43 8.58 -0.83
N TRP A 861 -44.08 9.27 -1.78
CA TRP A 861 -44.01 10.72 -1.94
C TRP A 861 -44.72 11.51 -0.82
N ASP A 862 -44.12 11.55 0.37
CA ASP A 862 -44.51 12.49 1.43
C ASP A 862 -43.35 13.47 1.72
N THR A 863 -43.69 14.75 1.91
CA THR A 863 -42.84 15.91 1.58
C THR A 863 -42.11 16.54 2.77
N ALA A 864 -42.02 15.87 3.91
CA ALA A 864 -41.39 16.43 5.11
C ALA A 864 -40.00 15.83 5.35
N LEU A 865 -38.97 16.70 5.40
CA LEU A 865 -37.50 16.52 5.70
C LEU A 865 -36.63 16.74 4.44
N LEU A 866 -35.63 17.63 4.34
CA LEU A 866 -34.82 18.42 5.29
C LEU A 866 -34.30 19.71 4.60
N LEU A 867 -34.10 20.78 5.36
CA LEU A 867 -33.42 22.02 4.96
C LEU A 867 -31.90 21.82 4.93
N ILE A 868 -31.23 22.37 3.90
CA ILE A 868 -29.78 22.29 3.66
C ILE A 868 -29.07 23.48 4.32
N GLN A 869 -28.11 23.23 5.21
CA GLN A 869 -27.07 24.20 5.62
C GLN A 869 -25.67 23.61 5.34
N ILE A 870 -24.76 24.49 4.89
CA ILE A 870 -23.33 24.19 4.67
C ILE A 870 -22.65 24.11 6.05
N THR A 871 -21.92 23.03 6.33
CA THR A 871 -21.24 22.81 7.62
C THR A 871 -19.72 22.71 7.44
N ALA A 872 -18.96 22.80 8.54
CA ALA A 872 -17.48 22.72 8.51
C ALA A 872 -16.94 21.41 7.91
N VAL A 873 -17.78 20.37 7.79
CA VAL A 873 -17.47 19.09 7.16
C VAL A 873 -17.17 19.25 5.66
N ASP A 874 -17.76 20.24 5.00
CA ASP A 874 -17.68 20.48 3.55
C ASP A 874 -16.25 20.83 3.07
N THR A 875 -15.35 21.22 3.97
CA THR A 875 -13.96 21.56 3.64
C THR A 875 -12.93 20.54 4.11
N VAL A 876 -13.31 19.56 4.94
CA VAL A 876 -12.38 18.62 5.60
C VAL A 876 -11.58 17.78 4.60
N LEU A 877 -12.19 17.47 3.46
CA LEU A 877 -11.59 16.66 2.39
C LEU A 877 -11.12 17.49 1.19
N ALA A 878 -11.32 18.81 1.23
CA ALA A 878 -10.99 19.70 0.11
C ALA A 878 -9.51 19.65 -0.26
N SER A 879 -8.61 19.53 0.72
CA SER A 879 -7.16 19.46 0.51
C SER A 879 -6.71 18.29 -0.36
N TYR A 880 -7.54 17.25 -0.43
CA TYR A 880 -7.29 16.06 -1.23
C TYR A 880 -8.02 16.11 -2.58
N THR A 881 -8.84 17.13 -2.84
CA THR A 881 -9.54 17.34 -4.11
C THR A 881 -9.23 18.73 -4.65
N ASN A 882 -7.94 19.02 -4.87
CA ASN A 882 -7.45 20.31 -5.39
C ASN A 882 -7.92 21.55 -4.60
N ASN A 883 -8.08 21.43 -3.28
CA ASN A 883 -8.61 22.46 -2.38
C ASN A 883 -10.05 22.90 -2.67
N GLU A 884 -10.81 22.15 -3.47
CA GLU A 884 -12.21 22.46 -3.74
C GLU A 884 -13.14 21.95 -2.63
N PRO A 885 -13.96 22.81 -1.99
CA PRO A 885 -14.98 22.39 -1.04
C PRO A 885 -15.96 21.38 -1.65
N TRP A 886 -16.29 20.36 -0.89
CA TRP A 886 -17.30 19.38 -1.25
C TRP A 886 -18.66 20.01 -0.97
N LYS A 887 -19.56 20.03 -1.94
CA LYS A 887 -20.86 20.68 -1.75
C LYS A 887 -21.79 19.74 -0.98
N ASN A 888 -22.16 20.10 0.26
CA ASN A 888 -23.12 19.40 1.13
C ASN A 888 -22.76 17.98 1.67
N PRO A 889 -21.50 17.49 1.73
CA PRO A 889 -21.21 16.18 2.31
C PRO A 889 -21.63 16.05 3.78
N GLY A 890 -21.66 17.14 4.56
CA GLY A 890 -22.08 17.09 5.96
C GLY A 890 -23.50 16.54 6.14
N ASN A 891 -24.44 16.94 5.28
CA ASN A 891 -25.83 16.46 5.35
C ASN A 891 -25.96 14.98 4.96
N TYR A 892 -25.16 14.53 3.99
CA TYR A 892 -25.14 13.14 3.56
C TYR A 892 -24.51 12.24 4.64
N ALA A 893 -23.40 12.68 5.21
CA ALA A 893 -22.74 12.03 6.33
C ALA A 893 -23.59 11.98 7.60
N ASP A 894 -24.29 13.06 7.93
CA ASP A 894 -25.21 13.11 9.07
C ASP A 894 -26.37 12.12 8.90
N TYR A 895 -26.87 11.92 7.67
CA TYR A 895 -27.88 10.91 7.40
C TYR A 895 -27.35 9.50 7.67
N ILE A 896 -26.15 9.18 7.19
CA ILE A 896 -25.50 7.88 7.49
C ILE A 896 -25.37 7.66 9.00
N LYS A 897 -24.86 8.65 9.73
CA LYS A 897 -24.67 8.57 11.20
C LYS A 897 -25.97 8.39 11.97
N ARG A 898 -27.05 9.06 11.57
CA ARG A 898 -28.30 9.13 12.34
C ARG A 898 -29.33 8.07 11.95
N VAL A 899 -29.27 7.56 10.71
CA VAL A 899 -30.31 6.69 10.15
C VAL A 899 -29.76 5.33 9.77
N VAL A 900 -28.58 5.26 9.16
CA VAL A 900 -28.00 3.99 8.69
C VAL A 900 -27.27 3.26 9.81
N VAL A 901 -26.29 3.90 10.46
CA VAL A 901 -25.48 3.28 11.53
C VAL A 901 -26.33 2.67 12.66
N PRO A 902 -27.42 3.30 13.15
CA PRO A 902 -28.24 2.72 14.22
C PRO A 902 -29.04 1.46 13.85
N THR A 903 -29.04 1.04 12.57
CA THR A 903 -29.67 -0.23 12.16
C THR A 903 -28.84 -1.46 12.54
N CYS A 904 -27.55 -1.28 12.85
CA CYS A 904 -26.67 -2.32 13.37
C CYS A 904 -27.10 -2.74 14.80
N PRO A 905 -27.31 -4.04 15.08
CA PRO A 905 -27.68 -4.53 16.41
C PRO A 905 -26.67 -4.15 17.50
N ALA A 906 -27.17 -3.80 18.69
CA ALA A 906 -26.31 -3.38 19.80
C ALA A 906 -25.36 -4.51 20.24
N GLY A 907 -24.07 -4.19 20.38
CA GLY A 907 -23.03 -5.12 20.82
C GLY A 907 -22.26 -5.82 19.69
N HIS A 908 -22.63 -5.57 18.43
CA HIS A 908 -21.88 -6.00 17.24
C HIS A 908 -21.00 -4.86 16.71
N SER A 909 -19.90 -5.22 16.05
CA SER A 909 -19.03 -4.26 15.38
C SER A 909 -19.65 -3.87 14.03
N LEU A 910 -19.44 -2.64 13.57
CA LEU A 910 -20.03 -2.17 12.31
C LEU A 910 -19.53 -2.95 11.09
N ASP A 911 -18.30 -3.45 11.14
CA ASP A 911 -17.66 -4.27 10.13
C ASP A 911 -17.89 -5.79 10.32
N SER A 912 -18.70 -6.19 11.31
CA SER A 912 -19.06 -7.59 11.48
C SER A 912 -20.16 -8.00 10.51
N PRO A 913 -20.27 -9.31 10.19
CA PRO A 913 -21.31 -9.79 9.28
C PRO A 913 -22.74 -9.62 9.81
N GLU A 914 -22.91 -9.45 11.12
CA GLU A 914 -24.21 -9.14 11.74
C GLU A 914 -24.62 -7.67 11.56
N CYS A 915 -23.72 -6.81 11.05
CA CYS A 915 -23.99 -5.41 10.73
C CYS A 915 -23.76 -5.13 9.23
N PHE A 916 -22.62 -4.54 8.85
CA PHE A 916 -22.38 -4.09 7.47
C PHE A 916 -21.15 -4.74 6.81
N GLY A 917 -20.52 -5.70 7.49
CA GLY A 917 -19.36 -6.43 6.98
C GLY A 917 -19.72 -7.46 5.91
N THR A 918 -19.00 -7.48 4.80
CA THR A 918 -19.22 -8.48 3.72
C THR A 918 -18.06 -9.45 3.50
N HIS A 919 -17.01 -9.38 4.32
CA HIS A 919 -15.75 -10.11 4.08
C HIS A 919 -15.64 -11.46 4.78
N ASP A 920 -16.63 -11.87 5.56
CA ASP A 920 -16.65 -13.23 6.09
C ASP A 920 -17.27 -14.19 5.07
N PRO A 921 -16.46 -14.97 4.33
CA PRO A 921 -16.98 -15.89 3.33
C PRO A 921 -17.79 -17.03 3.96
N THR A 922 -17.58 -17.32 5.25
CA THR A 922 -18.28 -18.44 5.92
C THR A 922 -19.76 -18.14 6.07
N VAL A 923 -20.11 -16.86 6.22
CA VAL A 923 -21.49 -16.36 6.27
C VAL A 923 -22.22 -16.71 4.99
N TYR A 924 -21.60 -16.57 3.81
CA TYR A 924 -22.24 -16.88 2.53
C TYR A 924 -22.28 -18.38 2.18
N THR A 925 -21.72 -19.27 3.02
CA THR A 925 -21.64 -20.71 2.73
C THR A 925 -22.60 -21.58 3.54
N ASP A 926 -23.21 -21.05 4.60
CA ASP A 926 -24.14 -21.80 5.45
C ASP A 926 -25.58 -21.75 4.91
N VAL A 927 -26.26 -22.91 4.87
CA VAL A 927 -27.66 -23.07 4.45
C VAL A 927 -28.66 -22.90 5.61
N PHE A 928 -28.20 -22.83 6.88
CA PHE A 928 -29.08 -22.82 8.07
C PHE A 928 -29.20 -21.48 8.80
N ASP A 929 -28.50 -20.44 8.32
CA ASP A 929 -28.62 -19.10 8.88
C ASP A 929 -29.65 -18.29 8.06
N PHE A 930 -30.85 -18.19 8.64
CA PHE A 930 -32.04 -17.54 8.07
C PHE A 930 -32.08 -16.02 8.32
N SER A 931 -30.94 -15.38 8.60
CA SER A 931 -30.89 -13.92 8.66
C SER A 931 -31.24 -13.31 7.29
N LEU A 932 -32.30 -12.50 7.25
CA LEU A 932 -32.88 -11.84 6.07
C LEU A 932 -31.92 -10.90 5.31
N THR A 933 -30.63 -10.88 5.62
CA THR A 933 -29.61 -9.96 5.10
C THR A 933 -28.80 -10.53 3.93
N ARG A 934 -29.12 -11.73 3.43
CA ARG A 934 -28.31 -12.40 2.40
C ARG A 934 -28.88 -12.18 1.01
N THR A 935 -28.13 -11.48 0.15
CA THR A 935 -28.45 -11.36 -1.28
C THR A 935 -27.37 -12.05 -2.11
N TYR A 936 -27.81 -12.95 -2.99
CA TYR A 936 -27.03 -13.51 -4.08
C TYR A 936 -27.35 -12.71 -5.34
N VAL A 937 -26.32 -12.12 -5.97
CA VAL A 937 -26.36 -11.67 -7.36
C VAL A 937 -25.22 -12.33 -8.11
#